data_AF-A0AA42KQS6-F1
#
_entry.id   AF-A0AA42KQS6-F1
#
_cell.length_a   1.000
_cell.length_b   1.000
_cell.length_c   1.000
_cell.angle_alpha   90.00
_cell.angle_beta   90.00
_cell.angle_gamma   90.00
#
_symmetry.space_group_name_H-M   'P 1'
#
loop_
_entity.id
_entity.type
_entity.pdbx_description
1 polymer ?
#
loop_
_entity_poly.entity_id
_entity_poly.type
_entity_poly.pdbx_seq_one_letter_code
_entity_poly.pdbx_strand_id
1 'polypeptide(L)'
;MIHRSLPLVFALSFATPTLAAPEGQQTLFSFIKPTDVVKVESQAASFPELTAEPTAEGEVLRRFTFNVGDNPSLRLSPQSGDWDWSQAGAMSLRLQSAMDWAITLDVRIESRDGKVLTSRIALPAGPAQTLLVPLAATSPRAQGMRAGPPMPVSVDGQRVLLAETVEGELNPAQVSAVVLSMSKPNAPQSILLGRFGVQSAAAAQQAIYSGMVDEWGQYSRGQWPEKISKDQQLRDAAAREGEQLKAWLAERPQQDKFGGWLNGPSFEAKGFFRTEKRDGRWYLVTPEGHPFYSLGVNAVSAWQSQTYVEGRESMFAALPKDGEPLAAYYGKRDSRSNSGASRGCAFDHGRWYDFYRANLQRTHAEPCATAQPPLAATPAPAELAPCPAPGFDADRWSQHTLDRLQAWGFNSLGNWSDDTLGNAQRMPYSIPLSISGDYAIISTGHDWWGGMPDPFDPRFAMAAERAIAIATRDRRDDPWLLGFFADNELAWAAPGDDPKARYALAYGTLRLTTDVPAKRAFLKQLRDKYRNQNGLSKAWGIELKAWELMEDPGFEPPLPSAEFPQIEKDLQAFQRLFATTYFKTIADSLKWHSPNHMLLGGRFAIATPEAIEACAQYCDVLSFNFYVNEPQHGYDFATLRALDKPLLVSEFHFGSRDRGPFWGGVAETYKEEERGPAYANFLAKALEEPSIVGVHWFQYLDQPVSGRLLDGENGHFGLVAITDRPWQGFVEAVRKANLKAPAALLPKTAPAKVETPANP
;
A
#
# COMPACT_ATOMS: atom_id res chain seq x y z
N MET A 1 16.80 93.03 10.28
CA MET A 1 16.34 91.84 11.02
C MET A 1 16.33 90.69 10.03
N ILE A 2 17.45 89.96 9.96
CA ILE A 2 17.65 88.60 10.52
C ILE A 2 17.11 87.52 9.55
N HIS A 3 18.05 86.88 8.84
CA HIS A 3 18.27 85.43 8.66
C HIS A 3 17.06 84.49 8.36
N ARG A 4 17.16 83.43 7.55
CA ARG A 4 18.26 82.46 7.36
C ARG A 4 17.97 81.56 6.16
N SER A 5 19.03 81.15 5.47
CA SER A 5 19.14 80.02 4.56
C SER A 5 19.05 78.66 5.29
N LEU A 6 18.45 77.63 4.67
CA LEU A 6 18.95 76.24 4.71
C LEU A 6 18.21 75.34 3.68
N PRO A 7 18.94 74.45 2.95
CA PRO A 7 18.41 73.53 1.94
C PRO A 7 17.99 72.18 2.57
N LEU A 8 17.02 71.50 1.96
CA LEU A 8 16.67 70.12 2.31
C LEU A 8 17.19 69.17 1.23
N VAL A 9 18.37 68.61 1.48
CA VAL A 9 18.83 67.34 0.91
C VAL A 9 18.33 66.25 1.86
N PHE A 10 17.58 65.26 1.36
CA PHE A 10 17.64 63.82 1.72
C PHE A 10 16.39 63.10 1.19
N ALA A 11 16.54 62.35 0.10
CA ALA A 11 15.68 61.22 -0.24
C ALA A 11 16.44 60.30 -1.21
N LEU A 12 17.47 59.64 -0.67
CA LEU A 12 18.14 58.51 -1.29
C LEU A 12 17.70 57.27 -0.51
N SER A 13 17.29 56.24 -1.24
CA SER A 13 17.22 54.83 -0.80
C SER A 13 15.93 54.36 -0.10
N PHE A 14 14.99 53.85 -0.90
CA PHE A 14 14.25 52.62 -0.55
C PHE A 14 14.33 51.67 -1.75
N ALA A 15 15.51 51.10 -1.97
CA ALA A 15 15.62 49.84 -2.68
C ALA A 15 15.17 48.76 -1.70
N THR A 16 14.01 48.16 -1.95
CA THR A 16 13.62 46.89 -1.34
C THR A 16 14.76 45.88 -1.53
N PRO A 17 15.19 45.15 -0.48
CA PRO A 17 16.27 44.19 -0.65
C PRO A 17 15.80 43.11 -1.62
N THR A 18 16.49 43.01 -2.76
CA THR A 18 16.55 41.77 -3.52
C THR A 18 17.02 40.70 -2.55
N LEU A 19 16.16 39.73 -2.21
CA LEU A 19 16.56 38.51 -1.51
C LEU A 19 17.82 37.99 -2.18
N ALA A 20 18.95 38.06 -1.47
CA ALA A 20 20.21 37.51 -1.93
C ALA A 20 19.98 36.02 -2.19
N ALA A 21 20.51 35.51 -3.30
CA ALA A 21 20.46 34.09 -3.57
C ALA A 21 21.17 33.36 -2.39
N PRO A 22 20.58 32.28 -1.84
CA PRO A 22 21.23 31.49 -0.80
C PRO A 22 22.62 31.02 -1.26
N GLU A 23 23.57 30.93 -0.32
CA GLU A 23 24.92 30.45 -0.58
C GLU A 23 24.88 29.10 -1.31
N GLY A 24 25.60 28.99 -2.43
CA GLY A 24 25.66 27.77 -3.24
C GLY A 24 24.62 27.65 -4.36
N GLN A 25 23.80 28.68 -4.63
CA GLN A 25 22.92 28.74 -5.80
C GLN A 25 23.58 29.50 -6.97
N GLN A 26 23.69 28.85 -8.13
CA GLN A 26 24.16 29.45 -9.37
C GLN A 26 22.98 29.68 -10.33
N THR A 27 22.65 30.94 -10.60
CA THR A 27 21.67 31.29 -11.66
C THR A 27 22.36 31.23 -13.02
N LEU A 28 21.84 30.42 -13.94
CA LEU A 28 22.34 30.28 -15.31
C LEU A 28 21.54 31.15 -16.29
N PHE A 29 20.25 31.31 -16.05
CA PHE A 29 19.35 32.07 -16.92
C PHE A 29 18.18 32.67 -16.15
N SER A 30 17.65 33.79 -16.63
CA SER A 30 16.40 34.38 -16.14
C SER A 30 15.44 34.59 -17.30
N PHE A 31 14.23 34.04 -17.21
CA PHE A 31 13.21 34.25 -18.24
C PHE A 31 12.68 35.70 -18.25
N ILE A 32 12.88 36.46 -17.18
CA ILE A 32 12.46 37.86 -17.01
C ILE A 32 13.49 38.81 -17.64
N LYS A 33 14.78 38.52 -17.45
CA LYS A 33 15.92 39.26 -18.01
C LYS A 33 16.82 38.27 -18.76
N PRO A 34 16.39 37.81 -19.95
CA PRO A 34 17.12 36.79 -20.70
C PRO A 34 18.52 37.30 -21.07
N THR A 35 19.50 36.43 -20.89
CA THR A 35 20.89 36.62 -21.28
C THR A 35 21.22 35.65 -22.41
N ASP A 36 22.11 36.03 -23.33
CA ASP A 36 22.44 35.24 -24.53
C ASP A 36 23.32 34.00 -24.25
N VAL A 37 23.41 33.55 -22.99
CA VAL A 37 24.22 32.39 -22.58
C VAL A 37 23.44 31.07 -22.62
N VAL A 38 22.10 31.12 -22.69
CA VAL A 38 21.23 29.95 -22.81
C VAL A 38 20.33 30.11 -24.04
N LYS A 39 20.41 29.12 -24.94
CA LYS A 39 19.51 28.98 -26.08
C LYS A 39 18.19 28.38 -25.60
N VAL A 40 17.09 29.04 -25.97
CA VAL A 40 15.72 28.65 -25.62
C VAL A 40 14.97 28.28 -26.89
N GLU A 41 14.52 27.03 -26.98
CA GLU A 41 13.78 26.48 -28.11
C GLU A 41 12.44 25.91 -27.63
N SER A 42 11.40 26.01 -28.47
CA SER A 42 10.09 25.46 -28.15
C SER A 42 9.53 24.65 -29.32
N GLN A 43 8.79 23.59 -28.99
CA GLN A 43 8.06 22.76 -29.95
C GLN A 43 6.60 22.69 -29.51
N ALA A 44 5.66 23.02 -30.40
CA ALA A 44 4.23 23.10 -30.08
C ALA A 44 3.94 23.88 -28.78
N ALA A 45 4.76 24.89 -28.48
CA ALA A 45 4.69 25.70 -27.27
C ALA A 45 5.27 27.09 -27.56
N SER A 46 4.84 28.09 -26.80
CA SER A 46 5.17 29.49 -27.09
C SER A 46 5.17 30.37 -25.85
N PHE A 47 5.91 31.48 -25.94
CA PHE A 47 5.75 32.63 -25.06
C PHE A 47 4.64 33.51 -25.66
N PRO A 48 3.41 33.52 -25.11
CA PRO A 48 2.30 34.28 -25.70
C PRO A 48 2.55 35.79 -25.62
N GLU A 49 3.31 36.24 -24.62
CA GLU A 49 3.72 37.63 -24.44
C GLU A 49 5.24 37.76 -24.35
N LEU A 50 5.74 38.92 -24.81
CA LEU A 50 7.17 39.26 -24.74
C LEU A 50 7.59 39.68 -23.32
N THR A 51 6.66 40.23 -22.55
CA THR A 51 6.89 40.79 -21.22
C THR A 51 6.60 39.76 -20.12
N ALA A 52 7.31 39.88 -19.00
CA ALA A 52 6.96 39.19 -17.77
C ALA A 52 5.75 39.86 -17.11
N GLU A 53 4.98 39.08 -16.36
CA GLU A 53 3.78 39.53 -15.65
C GLU A 53 3.94 39.34 -14.13
N PRO A 54 3.34 40.20 -13.31
CA PRO A 54 3.31 40.00 -11.87
C PRO A 54 2.36 38.86 -11.49
N THR A 55 2.79 38.00 -10.59
CA THR A 55 1.95 37.00 -9.93
C THR A 55 1.04 37.66 -8.89
N ALA A 56 0.08 36.92 -8.35
CA ALA A 56 -0.78 37.41 -7.27
C ALA A 56 0.00 37.85 -6.01
N GLU A 57 1.21 37.30 -5.79
CA GLU A 57 2.11 37.68 -4.69
C GLU A 57 3.13 38.76 -5.09
N GLY A 58 3.02 39.32 -6.30
CA GLY A 58 3.87 40.41 -6.79
C GLY A 58 5.24 39.98 -7.32
N GLU A 59 5.53 38.67 -7.38
CA GLU A 59 6.73 38.16 -8.06
C GLU A 59 6.55 38.31 -9.58
N VAL A 60 7.56 38.78 -10.30
CA VAL A 60 7.47 38.93 -11.76
C VAL A 60 7.99 37.66 -12.41
N LEU A 61 7.18 36.99 -13.24
CA LEU A 61 7.52 35.75 -13.94
C LEU A 61 7.07 35.82 -15.41
N ARG A 62 7.62 34.96 -16.28
CA ARG A 62 7.28 34.96 -17.71
C ARG A 62 6.40 33.77 -18.06
N ARG A 63 5.25 34.04 -18.67
CA ARG A 63 4.30 33.00 -19.12
C ARG A 63 4.86 32.18 -20.27
N PHE A 64 4.70 30.86 -20.17
CA PHE A 64 4.98 29.90 -21.22
C PHE A 64 3.79 28.94 -21.36
N THR A 65 3.33 28.72 -22.59
CA THR A 65 2.14 27.91 -22.89
C THR A 65 2.52 26.69 -23.72
N PHE A 66 2.21 25.51 -23.21
CA PHE A 66 2.23 24.24 -23.93
C PHE A 66 0.91 24.09 -24.70
N ASN A 67 0.96 24.00 -26.03
CA ASN A 67 -0.25 23.82 -26.85
C ASN A 67 -0.61 22.33 -26.97
N VAL A 68 -1.81 22.06 -27.47
CA VAL A 68 -2.24 20.69 -27.79
C VAL A 68 -1.31 20.08 -28.83
N GLY A 69 -0.80 18.88 -28.56
CA GLY A 69 0.13 18.14 -29.41
C GLY A 69 0.71 16.95 -28.65
N ASP A 70 1.40 16.02 -29.33
CA ASP A 70 1.84 14.78 -28.68
C ASP A 70 2.88 15.00 -27.56
N ASN A 71 3.80 15.96 -27.73
CA ASN A 71 4.84 16.28 -26.74
C ASN A 71 5.30 17.76 -26.84
N PRO A 72 4.42 18.74 -26.57
CA PRO A 72 4.83 20.14 -26.51
C PRO A 72 5.95 20.34 -25.48
N SER A 73 6.98 21.11 -25.83
CA SER A 73 8.19 21.19 -25.02
C SER A 73 8.90 22.56 -25.06
N LEU A 74 9.67 22.81 -23.99
CA LEU A 74 10.64 23.87 -23.83
C LEU A 74 12.02 23.24 -23.63
N ARG A 75 12.96 23.53 -24.52
CA ARG A 75 14.36 23.08 -24.44
C ARG A 75 15.26 24.25 -24.09
N LEU A 76 16.06 24.07 -23.04
CA LEU A 76 17.14 24.96 -22.62
C LEU A 76 18.47 24.27 -22.90
N SER A 77 19.39 24.96 -23.60
CA SER A 77 20.73 24.45 -23.89
C SER A 77 21.77 25.57 -23.78
N PRO A 78 23.04 25.27 -23.47
CA PRO A 78 24.09 26.29 -23.48
C PRO A 78 24.27 26.86 -24.89
N GLN A 79 24.56 28.17 -25.00
CA GLN A 79 24.83 28.82 -26.28
C GLN A 79 26.05 28.20 -27.01
N SER A 80 27.02 27.68 -26.24
CA SER A 80 28.19 26.97 -26.73
C SER A 80 28.69 25.95 -25.70
N GLY A 81 29.21 24.80 -26.16
CA GLY A 81 29.78 23.78 -25.27
C GLY A 81 28.72 22.99 -24.52
N ASP A 82 29.05 22.57 -23.29
CA ASP A 82 28.12 21.95 -22.33
C ASP A 82 28.18 22.72 -21.01
N TRP A 83 27.21 22.50 -20.12
CA TRP A 83 27.35 22.90 -18.74
C TRP A 83 28.13 21.84 -17.93
N ASP A 84 29.03 22.29 -17.07
CA ASP A 84 29.62 21.49 -16.00
C ASP A 84 28.89 21.74 -14.68
N TRP A 85 28.09 20.76 -14.29
CA TRP A 85 27.32 20.69 -13.05
C TRP A 85 27.89 19.68 -12.05
N SER A 86 29.16 19.28 -12.20
CA SER A 86 29.81 18.29 -11.32
C SER A 86 29.82 18.68 -9.83
N GLN A 87 29.77 19.98 -9.54
CA GLN A 87 29.71 20.52 -8.18
C GLN A 87 28.28 20.82 -7.68
N ALA A 88 27.26 20.60 -8.52
CA ALA A 88 25.86 20.82 -8.16
C ALA A 88 25.19 19.53 -7.68
N GLY A 89 24.18 19.66 -6.82
CA GLY A 89 23.37 18.53 -6.39
C GLY A 89 22.02 18.45 -7.10
N ALA A 90 21.46 19.58 -7.52
CA ALA A 90 20.16 19.67 -8.18
C ALA A 90 20.12 20.78 -9.23
N MET A 91 19.34 20.54 -10.28
CA MET A 91 18.81 21.60 -11.14
C MET A 91 17.72 22.35 -10.39
N SER A 92 17.70 23.69 -10.50
CA SER A 92 16.71 24.56 -9.87
C SER A 92 15.96 25.38 -10.91
N LEU A 93 14.64 25.44 -10.77
CA LEU A 93 13.78 26.26 -11.61
C LEU A 93 12.71 26.94 -10.76
N ARG A 94 12.66 28.27 -10.76
CA ARG A 94 11.54 29.02 -10.20
C ARG A 94 10.38 28.96 -11.18
N LEU A 95 9.24 28.40 -10.76
CA LEU A 95 8.04 28.35 -11.58
C LEU A 95 6.75 28.42 -10.78
N GLN A 96 5.66 28.67 -11.50
CA GLN A 96 4.30 28.65 -10.99
C GLN A 96 3.37 27.97 -12.00
N SER A 97 2.38 27.20 -11.56
CA SER A 97 1.27 26.84 -12.44
C SER A 97 0.46 28.10 -12.74
N ALA A 98 0.18 28.36 -14.02
CA ALA A 98 -0.73 29.43 -14.41
C ALA A 98 -2.17 28.91 -14.63
N MET A 99 -2.46 27.72 -14.10
CA MET A 99 -3.75 27.05 -14.14
C MET A 99 -4.35 26.99 -12.73
N ASP A 100 -5.68 26.91 -12.64
CA ASP A 100 -6.39 26.75 -11.36
C ASP A 100 -6.36 25.30 -10.82
N TRP A 101 -5.67 24.41 -11.52
CA TRP A 101 -5.50 23.00 -11.17
C TRP A 101 -4.02 22.58 -11.26
N ALA A 102 -3.71 21.43 -10.65
CA ALA A 102 -2.38 20.83 -10.74
C ALA A 102 -2.11 20.30 -12.15
N ILE A 103 -0.91 20.50 -12.66
CA ILE A 103 -0.49 20.02 -13.97
C ILE A 103 0.67 19.03 -13.83
N THR A 104 0.80 18.12 -14.80
CA THR A 104 1.92 17.18 -14.86
C THR A 104 2.98 17.69 -15.83
N LEU A 105 4.21 17.86 -15.36
CA LEU A 105 5.35 18.31 -16.14
C LEU A 105 6.41 17.22 -16.16
N ASP A 106 6.77 16.74 -17.35
CA ASP A 106 7.91 15.84 -17.53
C ASP A 106 9.18 16.68 -17.71
N VAL A 107 10.21 16.38 -16.93
CA VAL A 107 11.53 17.03 -16.97
C VAL A 107 12.55 16.01 -17.45
N ARG A 108 13.35 16.37 -18.45
CA ARG A 108 14.52 15.61 -18.91
C ARG A 108 15.79 16.43 -18.77
N ILE A 109 16.86 15.83 -18.28
CA ILE A 109 18.21 16.43 -18.25
C ILE A 109 19.12 15.53 -19.06
N GLU A 110 19.75 16.06 -20.10
CA GLU A 110 20.49 15.28 -21.10
C GLU A 110 21.97 15.63 -21.07
N SER A 111 22.86 14.63 -21.05
CA SER A 111 24.30 14.84 -21.25
C SER A 111 24.74 14.46 -22.67
N ARG A 112 25.87 15.05 -23.10
CA ARG A 112 26.42 14.86 -24.46
C ARG A 112 26.69 13.40 -24.82
N ASP A 113 27.00 12.56 -23.84
CA ASP A 113 27.23 11.12 -23.98
C ASP A 113 25.93 10.30 -24.17
N GLY A 114 24.77 10.96 -24.27
CA GLY A 114 23.48 10.33 -24.53
C GLY A 114 22.76 9.83 -23.28
N LYS A 115 23.33 10.02 -22.09
CA LYS A 115 22.65 9.71 -20.83
C LYS A 115 21.57 10.74 -20.51
N VAL A 116 20.49 10.29 -19.88
CA VAL A 116 19.33 11.12 -19.57
C VAL A 116 18.82 10.81 -18.17
N LEU A 117 18.58 11.87 -17.38
CA LEU A 117 17.71 11.80 -16.21
C LEU A 117 16.30 12.26 -16.58
N THR A 118 15.31 11.56 -16.06
CA THR A 118 13.89 11.88 -16.26
C THR A 118 13.16 11.97 -14.94
N SER A 119 12.25 12.92 -14.82
CA SER A 119 11.36 13.05 -13.67
C SER A 119 9.98 13.53 -14.11
N ARG A 120 8.93 13.06 -13.45
CA ARG A 120 7.56 13.51 -13.65
C ARG A 120 7.09 14.29 -12.43
N ILE A 121 6.77 15.56 -12.63
CA ILE A 121 6.47 16.51 -11.57
C ILE A 121 4.97 16.80 -11.55
N ALA A 122 4.33 16.60 -10.40
CA ALA A 122 3.03 17.19 -10.11
C ALA A 122 3.26 18.64 -9.67
N LEU A 123 2.96 19.60 -10.54
CA LEU A 123 3.05 21.03 -10.23
C LEU A 123 1.69 21.52 -9.74
N PRO A 124 1.51 21.78 -8.44
CA PRO A 124 0.23 22.24 -7.92
C PRO A 124 -0.08 23.68 -8.36
N ALA A 125 -1.38 24.00 -8.35
CA ALA A 125 -1.85 25.38 -8.43
C ALA A 125 -1.40 26.20 -7.21
N GLY A 126 -1.31 27.52 -7.39
CA GLY A 126 -0.97 28.45 -6.32
C GLY A 126 0.33 29.21 -6.57
N PRO A 127 0.91 29.81 -5.50
CA PRO A 127 2.10 30.65 -5.58
C PRO A 127 3.33 30.02 -6.21
N ALA A 128 4.23 30.88 -6.68
CA ALA A 128 5.51 30.48 -7.25
C ALA A 128 6.36 29.67 -6.26
N GLN A 129 7.05 28.67 -6.80
CA GLN A 129 7.82 27.68 -6.06
C GLN A 129 9.11 27.34 -6.82
N THR A 130 10.11 26.86 -6.10
CA THR A 130 11.39 26.45 -6.67
C THR A 130 11.39 24.94 -6.84
N LEU A 131 11.26 24.47 -8.08
CA LEU A 131 11.46 23.08 -8.44
C LEU A 131 12.92 22.72 -8.32
N LEU A 132 13.21 21.64 -7.60
CA LEU A 132 14.53 21.03 -7.48
C LEU A 132 14.49 19.63 -8.08
N VAL A 133 15.32 19.38 -9.09
CA VAL A 133 15.50 18.04 -9.67
C VAL A 133 16.90 17.56 -9.34
N PRO A 134 17.04 16.55 -8.46
CA PRO A 134 18.32 15.92 -8.17
C PRO A 134 19.06 15.49 -9.44
N LEU A 135 20.38 15.72 -9.47
CA LEU A 135 21.24 15.34 -10.61
C LEU A 135 21.74 13.88 -10.53
N ALA A 136 21.07 13.06 -9.72
CA ALA A 136 21.26 11.63 -9.60
C ALA A 136 19.90 10.95 -9.43
N ALA A 137 19.79 9.69 -9.86
CA ALA A 137 18.57 8.92 -9.67
C ALA A 137 18.23 8.78 -8.18
N THR A 138 16.97 8.99 -7.84
CA THR A 138 16.46 8.93 -6.47
C THR A 138 14.97 8.62 -6.46
N SER A 139 14.47 8.13 -5.33
CA SER A 139 13.05 7.90 -5.08
C SER A 139 12.77 7.96 -3.57
N PRO A 140 11.51 8.05 -3.14
CA PRO A 140 11.16 7.89 -1.73
C PRO A 140 11.66 6.56 -1.13
N ARG A 141 11.84 5.52 -1.95
CA ARG A 141 12.36 4.22 -1.52
C ARG A 141 13.80 4.33 -1.00
N ALA A 142 14.61 5.23 -1.56
CA ALA A 142 15.95 5.53 -1.06
C ALA A 142 15.94 6.18 0.34
N GLN A 143 14.76 6.63 0.80
CA GLN A 143 14.52 7.14 2.16
C GLN A 143 13.71 6.14 3.00
N GLY A 144 13.57 4.89 2.55
CA GLY A 144 12.82 3.82 3.22
C GLY A 144 11.30 4.00 3.20
N MET A 145 10.76 4.74 2.22
CA MET A 145 9.34 5.05 2.11
C MET A 145 8.78 4.68 0.72
N ARG A 146 7.49 4.35 0.64
CA ARG A 146 6.81 4.13 -0.65
C ARG A 146 6.52 5.45 -1.35
N ALA A 147 6.01 6.43 -0.62
CA ALA A 147 5.74 7.79 -1.08
C ALA A 147 6.48 8.81 -0.20
N GLY A 148 6.93 9.92 -0.76
CA GLY A 148 7.61 10.97 0.00
C GLY A 148 6.63 12.05 0.49
N PRO A 149 7.10 13.02 1.28
CA PRO A 149 6.27 14.06 1.87
C PRO A 149 5.51 14.87 0.82
N PRO A 150 4.29 15.34 1.13
CA PRO A 150 3.53 16.17 0.21
C PRO A 150 4.31 17.44 -0.15
N MET A 151 4.31 17.77 -1.44
CA MET A 151 5.01 18.92 -2.00
C MET A 151 4.02 20.00 -2.48
N PRO A 152 4.43 21.29 -2.47
CA PRO A 152 5.70 21.82 -1.97
C PRO A 152 5.76 21.90 -0.45
N VAL A 153 6.97 22.03 0.09
CA VAL A 153 7.21 22.38 1.50
C VAL A 153 7.88 23.74 1.62
N SER A 154 7.71 24.40 2.77
CA SER A 154 8.44 25.63 3.09
C SER A 154 9.78 25.29 3.74
N VAL A 155 10.88 25.74 3.14
CA VAL A 155 12.25 25.62 3.67
C VAL A 155 12.82 27.02 3.75
N ASP A 156 13.19 27.49 4.94
CA ASP A 156 13.72 28.84 5.17
C ASP A 156 12.86 29.97 4.56
N GLY A 157 11.53 29.80 4.61
CA GLY A 157 10.56 30.73 4.04
C GLY A 157 10.39 30.63 2.51
N GLN A 158 11.09 29.72 1.84
CA GLN A 158 10.96 29.46 0.41
C GLN A 158 10.10 28.22 0.14
N ARG A 159 9.16 28.33 -0.81
CA ARG A 159 8.42 27.18 -1.32
C ARG A 159 9.31 26.33 -2.22
N VAL A 160 9.61 25.11 -1.78
CA VAL A 160 10.44 24.14 -2.49
C VAL A 160 9.57 22.99 -2.96
N LEU A 161 9.68 22.66 -4.26
CA LEU A 161 9.07 21.50 -4.89
C LEU A 161 10.20 20.54 -5.27
N LEU A 162 10.47 19.54 -4.44
CA LEU A 162 11.48 18.54 -4.75
C LEU A 162 10.89 17.48 -5.67
N ALA A 163 11.59 17.17 -6.76
CA ALA A 163 11.32 16.02 -7.59
C ALA A 163 11.63 14.74 -6.79
N GLU A 164 10.59 14.08 -6.31
CA GLU A 164 10.72 12.92 -5.41
C GLU A 164 11.31 11.71 -6.11
N THR A 165 10.98 11.51 -7.40
CA THR A 165 11.49 10.42 -8.22
C THR A 165 12.23 10.97 -9.43
N VAL A 166 13.49 10.56 -9.58
CA VAL A 166 14.33 10.83 -10.74
C VAL A 166 14.92 9.49 -11.20
N GLU A 167 14.80 9.19 -12.48
CA GLU A 167 15.23 7.93 -13.08
C GLU A 167 16.28 8.17 -14.17
N GLY A 168 17.12 7.16 -14.44
CA GLY A 168 18.16 7.21 -15.46
C GLY A 168 19.54 7.58 -14.93
N GLU A 169 20.40 8.08 -15.81
CA GLU A 169 21.77 8.46 -15.49
C GLU A 169 22.10 9.81 -16.13
N LEU A 170 23.04 10.56 -15.55
CA LEU A 170 23.55 11.80 -16.14
C LEU A 170 25.06 11.84 -15.99
N ASN A 171 25.75 12.39 -16.98
CA ASN A 171 27.11 12.86 -16.81
C ASN A 171 27.10 14.36 -16.48
N PRO A 172 27.28 14.75 -15.21
CA PRO A 172 27.11 16.14 -14.79
C PRO A 172 28.20 17.06 -15.35
N ALA A 173 29.34 16.55 -15.83
CA ALA A 173 30.41 17.38 -16.41
C ALA A 173 30.12 17.87 -17.84
N GLN A 174 29.08 17.32 -18.48
CA GLN A 174 28.78 17.58 -19.89
C GLN A 174 27.26 17.59 -20.15
N VAL A 175 26.54 18.37 -19.34
CA VAL A 175 25.09 18.55 -19.48
C VAL A 175 24.80 19.41 -20.70
N SER A 176 24.08 18.84 -21.65
CA SER A 176 23.80 19.41 -22.96
C SER A 176 22.44 20.10 -23.05
N ALA A 177 21.45 19.67 -22.26
CA ALA A 177 20.13 20.30 -22.26
C ALA A 177 19.26 19.95 -21.04
N VAL A 178 18.28 20.82 -20.80
CA VAL A 178 17.09 20.54 -19.98
C VAL A 178 15.86 20.70 -20.86
N VAL A 179 14.94 19.73 -20.80
CA VAL A 179 13.67 19.77 -21.52
C VAL A 179 12.52 19.69 -20.52
N LEU A 180 11.61 20.64 -20.59
CA LEU A 180 10.31 20.57 -19.91
C LEU A 180 9.26 20.20 -20.97
N SER A 181 8.40 19.24 -20.69
CA SER A 181 7.41 18.75 -21.64
C SER A 181 6.12 18.28 -20.98
N MET A 182 5.07 18.13 -21.76
CA MET A 182 3.80 17.52 -21.32
C MET A 182 3.40 16.40 -22.26
N SER A 183 3.02 15.24 -21.72
CA SER A 183 2.50 14.15 -22.52
C SER A 183 1.08 14.45 -22.98
N LYS A 184 0.92 14.74 -24.27
CA LYS A 184 -0.36 14.85 -24.97
C LYS A 184 -1.47 15.63 -24.24
N PRO A 185 -1.27 16.90 -23.87
CA PRO A 185 -2.30 17.68 -23.20
C PRO A 185 -3.53 17.89 -24.10
N ASN A 186 -4.72 17.67 -23.55
CA ASN A 186 -6.00 17.83 -24.27
C ASN A 186 -6.47 19.29 -24.40
N ALA A 187 -5.81 20.21 -23.71
CA ALA A 187 -6.05 21.66 -23.78
C ALA A 187 -4.71 22.38 -23.56
N PRO A 188 -4.54 23.63 -24.05
CA PRO A 188 -3.36 24.41 -23.74
C PRO A 188 -3.19 24.60 -22.23
N GLN A 189 -1.97 24.42 -21.73
CA GLN A 189 -1.62 24.58 -20.32
C GLN A 189 -0.44 25.55 -20.18
N SER A 190 -0.53 26.45 -19.20
CA SER A 190 0.46 27.51 -19.01
C SER A 190 1.18 27.38 -17.68
N ILE A 191 2.47 27.71 -17.69
CA ILE A 191 3.29 27.92 -16.50
C ILE A 191 3.91 29.31 -16.54
N LEU A 192 4.27 29.83 -15.38
CA LEU A 192 5.09 31.04 -15.25
C LEU A 192 6.52 30.63 -14.87
N LEU A 193 7.50 31.17 -15.55
CA LEU A 193 8.92 30.81 -15.43
C LEU A 193 9.76 31.98 -14.92
N GLY A 194 10.68 31.69 -13.99
CA GLY A 194 11.53 32.68 -13.32
C GLY A 194 13.01 32.48 -13.58
N ARG A 195 13.77 32.16 -12.52
CA ARG A 195 15.22 31.86 -12.61
C ARG A 195 15.44 30.36 -12.83
N PHE A 196 16.36 30.04 -13.73
CA PHE A 196 16.87 28.69 -14.00
C PHE A 196 18.34 28.62 -13.61
N GLY A 197 18.74 27.52 -12.98
CA GLY A 197 20.12 27.34 -12.53
C GLY A 197 20.35 26.02 -11.84
N VAL A 198 21.39 25.97 -11.01
CA VAL A 198 21.75 24.79 -10.21
C VAL A 198 22.07 25.20 -8.78
N GLN A 199 21.95 24.26 -7.86
CA GLN A 199 22.32 24.46 -6.46
C GLN A 199 22.72 23.15 -5.76
N SER A 200 23.20 23.26 -4.53
CA SER A 200 23.34 22.10 -3.64
C SER A 200 21.96 21.50 -3.34
N ALA A 201 21.83 20.16 -3.46
CA ALA A 201 20.62 19.44 -3.11
C ALA A 201 20.59 18.99 -1.65
N ALA A 202 21.76 18.80 -1.03
CA ALA A 202 21.87 18.15 0.27
C ALA A 202 21.14 18.93 1.37
N ALA A 203 21.33 20.25 1.43
CA ALA A 203 20.67 21.10 2.43
C ALA A 203 19.15 21.12 2.26
N ALA A 204 18.66 21.25 1.01
CA ALA A 204 17.23 21.26 0.73
C ALA A 204 16.58 19.89 1.04
N GLN A 205 17.22 18.79 0.63
CA GLN A 205 16.74 17.45 0.91
C GLN A 205 16.74 17.16 2.41
N GLN A 206 17.81 17.52 3.13
CA GLN A 206 17.87 17.40 4.57
C GLN A 206 16.75 18.20 5.24
N ALA A 207 16.55 19.47 4.85
CA ALA A 207 15.48 20.30 5.38
C ALA A 207 14.08 19.73 5.09
N ILE A 208 13.88 19.07 3.95
CA ILE A 208 12.62 18.41 3.59
C ILE A 208 12.31 17.25 4.55
N TYR A 209 13.28 16.38 4.83
CA TYR A 209 13.04 15.17 5.62
C TYR A 209 13.24 15.38 7.13
N SER A 210 14.03 16.35 7.57
CA SER A 210 14.33 16.54 8.99
C SER A 210 13.11 16.95 9.81
N GLY A 211 12.91 16.26 10.93
CA GLY A 211 11.81 16.51 11.87
C GLY A 211 10.41 16.35 11.26
N MET A 212 10.25 15.58 10.19
CA MET A 212 8.95 15.38 9.53
C MET A 212 8.02 14.45 10.31
N VAL A 213 8.55 13.65 11.25
CA VAL A 213 7.76 12.79 12.15
C VAL A 213 7.77 13.37 13.56
N ASP A 214 6.59 13.64 14.13
CA ASP A 214 6.46 14.18 15.49
C ASP A 214 6.56 13.09 16.59
N GLU A 215 6.45 13.51 17.85
CA GLU A 215 6.61 12.63 19.03
C GLU A 215 5.58 11.47 19.10
N TRP A 216 4.45 11.62 18.41
CA TRP A 216 3.38 10.61 18.33
C TRP A 216 3.44 9.78 17.04
N GLY A 217 4.44 10.00 16.18
CA GLY A 217 4.60 9.29 14.91
C GLY A 217 3.80 9.88 13.76
N GLN A 218 3.22 11.08 13.91
CA GLN A 218 2.42 11.74 12.87
C GLN A 218 3.30 12.63 12.00
N TYR A 219 2.82 12.98 10.80
CA TYR A 219 3.48 13.97 9.96
C TYR A 219 3.43 15.34 10.62
N SER A 220 4.59 15.89 10.96
CA SER A 220 4.72 17.08 11.80
C SER A 220 4.18 18.36 11.13
N ARG A 221 4.26 18.45 9.79
CA ARG A 221 3.95 19.68 9.03
C ARG A 221 2.53 19.72 8.47
N GLY A 222 1.77 18.62 8.55
CA GLY A 222 0.36 18.59 8.17
C GLY A 222 -0.56 19.03 9.30
N GLN A 223 -1.79 19.41 8.97
CA GLN A 223 -2.85 19.69 9.94
C GLN A 223 -4.14 19.06 9.45
N TRP A 224 -4.84 18.36 10.34
CA TRP A 224 -6.11 17.71 10.09
C TRP A 224 -6.92 17.63 11.40
N PRO A 225 -8.25 17.42 11.35
CA PRO A 225 -9.11 17.52 12.53
C PRO A 225 -8.74 16.60 13.70
N GLU A 226 -8.24 15.41 13.41
CA GLU A 226 -7.89 14.38 14.40
C GLU A 226 -6.43 14.44 14.89
N LYS A 227 -5.63 15.39 14.42
CA LYS A 227 -4.21 15.46 14.78
C LYS A 227 -4.00 15.67 16.27
N ILE A 228 -3.02 14.98 16.85
CA ILE A 228 -2.65 15.07 18.26
C ILE A 228 -1.45 15.98 18.45
N SER A 229 -1.50 16.81 19.49
CA SER A 229 -0.42 17.70 19.91
C SER A 229 -0.10 17.60 21.41
N LYS A 230 -0.83 16.77 22.17
CA LYS A 230 -0.58 16.47 23.59
C LYS A 230 -1.29 15.20 24.04
N ASP A 231 -0.71 14.50 25.01
CA ASP A 231 -1.24 13.23 25.54
C ASP A 231 -2.67 13.32 26.10
N GLN A 232 -3.05 14.47 26.66
CA GLN A 232 -4.43 14.68 27.16
C GLN A 232 -5.48 14.45 26.06
N GLN A 233 -5.17 14.82 24.80
CA GLN A 233 -6.11 14.62 23.69
C GLN A 233 -6.31 13.13 23.38
N LEU A 234 -5.27 12.30 23.57
CA LEU A 234 -5.40 10.85 23.44
C LEU A 234 -6.35 10.29 24.51
N ARG A 235 -6.11 10.67 25.77
CA ARG A 235 -6.93 10.23 26.92
C ARG A 235 -8.40 10.64 26.77
N ASP A 236 -8.63 11.91 26.40
CA ASP A 236 -9.98 12.43 26.19
C ASP A 236 -10.69 11.74 25.02
N ALA A 237 -9.95 11.42 23.95
CA ALA A 237 -10.51 10.70 22.79
C ALA A 237 -10.89 9.27 23.15
N ALA A 238 -10.03 8.54 23.87
CA ALA A 238 -10.32 7.19 24.33
C ALA A 238 -11.52 7.13 25.28
N ALA A 239 -11.66 8.12 26.17
CA ALA A 239 -12.82 8.20 27.05
C ALA A 239 -14.14 8.40 26.28
N ARG A 240 -14.15 9.31 25.28
CA ARG A 240 -15.33 9.52 24.41
C ARG A 240 -15.67 8.28 23.59
N GLU A 241 -14.65 7.64 23.03
CA GLU A 241 -14.82 6.40 22.28
C GLU A 241 -15.42 5.30 23.16
N GLY A 242 -14.95 5.12 24.39
CA GLY A 242 -15.48 4.11 25.31
C GLY A 242 -16.99 4.24 25.55
N GLU A 243 -17.51 5.46 25.72
CA GLU A 243 -18.96 5.69 25.83
C GLU A 243 -19.72 5.41 24.53
N GLN A 244 -19.14 5.76 23.38
CA GLN A 244 -19.73 5.49 22.07
C GLN A 244 -19.81 3.97 21.80
N LEU A 245 -18.74 3.22 22.10
CA LEU A 245 -18.70 1.77 21.89
C LEU A 245 -19.78 1.06 22.71
N LYS A 246 -20.02 1.46 23.96
CA LYS A 246 -21.11 0.91 24.78
C LYS A 246 -22.47 1.04 24.09
N ALA A 247 -22.76 2.23 23.56
CA ALA A 247 -24.01 2.47 22.83
C ALA A 247 -24.11 1.64 21.54
N TRP A 248 -23.03 1.60 20.75
CA TRP A 248 -23.02 0.88 19.48
C TRP A 248 -23.07 -0.64 19.63
N LEU A 249 -22.47 -1.20 20.68
CA LEU A 249 -22.52 -2.63 20.98
C LEU A 249 -23.95 -3.10 21.31
N ALA A 250 -24.78 -2.23 21.89
CA ALA A 250 -26.19 -2.50 22.20
C ALA A 250 -27.08 -2.56 20.94
N GLU A 251 -26.65 -1.97 19.84
CA GLU A 251 -27.38 -1.90 18.57
C GLU A 251 -26.97 -3.00 17.56
N ARG A 252 -26.14 -3.97 17.99
CA ARG A 252 -25.66 -5.03 17.08
C ARG A 252 -26.81 -5.92 16.59
N PRO A 253 -26.69 -6.51 15.38
CA PRO A 253 -27.64 -7.48 14.90
C PRO A 253 -27.72 -8.69 15.84
N GLN A 254 -28.89 -9.33 15.91
CA GLN A 254 -29.04 -10.59 16.63
C GLN A 254 -28.21 -11.68 15.95
N GLN A 255 -27.19 -12.15 16.67
CA GLN A 255 -26.22 -13.10 16.20
C GLN A 255 -26.10 -14.28 17.15
N ASP A 256 -25.72 -15.43 16.60
CA ASP A 256 -25.22 -16.55 17.39
C ASP A 256 -23.82 -16.22 17.96
N LYS A 257 -23.28 -17.12 18.78
CA LYS A 257 -21.99 -16.84 19.43
C LYS A 257 -20.83 -16.67 18.43
N PHE A 258 -20.94 -17.22 17.23
CA PHE A 258 -19.93 -17.15 16.18
C PHE A 258 -20.17 -16.00 15.18
N GLY A 259 -21.15 -15.12 15.42
CA GLY A 259 -21.44 -13.97 14.57
C GLY A 259 -22.38 -14.25 13.39
N GLY A 260 -22.97 -15.45 13.31
CA GLY A 260 -23.99 -15.81 12.32
C GLY A 260 -25.34 -15.19 12.65
N TRP A 261 -26.13 -14.80 11.65
CA TRP A 261 -27.37 -14.06 11.87
C TRP A 261 -28.56 -14.97 12.20
N LEU A 262 -29.22 -14.72 13.34
CA LEU A 262 -30.31 -15.57 13.83
C LEU A 262 -31.60 -15.48 12.99
N ASN A 263 -31.80 -14.38 12.28
CA ASN A 263 -33.03 -14.12 11.51
C ASN A 263 -32.96 -14.60 10.04
N GLY A 264 -32.01 -15.49 9.73
CA GLY A 264 -31.79 -16.01 8.39
C GLY A 264 -32.24 -17.47 8.19
N PRO A 265 -32.02 -18.06 7.00
CA PRO A 265 -32.28 -19.48 6.77
C PRO A 265 -31.48 -20.35 7.74
N SER A 266 -32.12 -21.34 8.37
CA SER A 266 -31.43 -22.27 9.26
C SER A 266 -30.76 -23.41 8.48
N PHE A 267 -29.57 -23.80 8.90
CA PHE A 267 -28.77 -24.87 8.33
C PHE A 267 -28.49 -25.95 9.39
N GLU A 268 -28.05 -27.13 8.95
CA GLU A 268 -27.57 -28.15 9.88
C GLU A 268 -26.32 -27.65 10.62
N ALA A 269 -26.37 -27.66 11.96
CA ALA A 269 -25.26 -27.32 12.84
C ALA A 269 -24.26 -28.48 12.90
N LYS A 270 -23.04 -28.25 12.38
CA LYS A 270 -21.99 -29.29 12.28
C LYS A 270 -20.80 -29.05 13.22
N GLY A 271 -20.87 -28.04 14.08
CA GLY A 271 -19.82 -27.74 15.05
C GLY A 271 -18.60 -27.01 14.46
N PHE A 272 -18.55 -26.77 13.15
CA PHE A 272 -17.49 -26.03 12.46
C PHE A 272 -18.06 -25.13 11.38
N PHE A 273 -17.30 -24.10 11.00
CA PHE A 273 -17.62 -23.30 9.82
C PHE A 273 -17.57 -24.14 8.55
N ARG A 274 -18.51 -23.88 7.64
CA ARG A 274 -18.60 -24.58 6.36
C ARG A 274 -19.27 -23.70 5.32
N THR A 275 -19.30 -24.17 4.07
CA THR A 275 -20.04 -23.52 2.99
C THR A 275 -21.30 -24.31 2.65
N GLU A 276 -22.34 -23.61 2.22
CA GLU A 276 -23.55 -24.23 1.64
C GLU A 276 -24.18 -23.29 0.62
N LYS A 277 -24.65 -23.85 -0.49
CA LYS A 277 -25.44 -23.09 -1.48
C LYS A 277 -26.93 -23.33 -1.24
N ARG A 278 -27.71 -22.25 -1.17
CA ARG A 278 -29.18 -22.29 -1.04
C ARG A 278 -29.80 -21.24 -1.94
N ASP A 279 -30.82 -21.63 -2.70
CA ASP A 279 -31.58 -20.75 -3.60
C ASP A 279 -30.69 -19.91 -4.53
N GLY A 280 -29.62 -20.52 -5.06
CA GLY A 280 -28.69 -19.88 -5.98
C GLY A 280 -27.60 -19.03 -5.33
N ARG A 281 -27.63 -18.82 -4.01
CA ARG A 281 -26.62 -18.04 -3.26
C ARG A 281 -25.76 -18.94 -2.39
N TRP A 282 -24.47 -18.64 -2.34
CA TRP A 282 -23.53 -19.25 -1.41
C TRP A 282 -23.59 -18.57 -0.04
N TYR A 283 -23.47 -19.38 1.01
CA TYR A 283 -23.38 -18.95 2.40
C TYR A 283 -22.14 -19.57 3.04
N LEU A 284 -21.50 -18.82 3.94
CA LEU A 284 -20.80 -19.46 5.05
C LEU A 284 -21.86 -19.82 6.10
N VAL A 285 -21.65 -20.92 6.81
CA VAL A 285 -22.55 -21.42 7.85
C VAL A 285 -21.73 -21.54 9.12
N THR A 286 -22.22 -20.96 10.21
CA THR A 286 -21.57 -21.05 11.52
C THR A 286 -21.64 -22.48 12.07
N PRO A 287 -20.80 -22.81 13.07
CA PRO A 287 -20.92 -24.07 13.80
C PRO A 287 -22.32 -24.38 14.35
N GLU A 288 -23.13 -23.35 14.65
CA GLU A 288 -24.49 -23.46 15.17
C GLU A 288 -25.56 -23.49 14.06
N GLY A 289 -25.17 -23.48 12.78
CA GLY A 289 -26.10 -23.63 11.67
C GLY A 289 -26.79 -22.34 11.23
N HIS A 290 -26.19 -21.17 11.48
CA HIS A 290 -26.72 -19.88 11.04
C HIS A 290 -25.95 -19.33 9.83
N PRO A 291 -26.60 -18.54 8.96
CA PRO A 291 -25.93 -17.90 7.83
C PRO A 291 -24.92 -16.90 8.35
N PHE A 292 -23.73 -16.94 7.75
CA PHE A 292 -22.62 -16.06 8.05
C PHE A 292 -22.15 -15.40 6.76
N TYR A 293 -21.93 -14.09 6.85
CA TYR A 293 -21.19 -13.33 5.84
C TYR A 293 -20.00 -12.71 6.55
N SER A 294 -18.79 -13.04 6.10
CA SER A 294 -17.56 -12.65 6.80
C SER A 294 -17.25 -11.17 6.49
N LEU A 295 -17.62 -10.28 7.41
CA LEU A 295 -17.18 -8.89 7.44
C LEU A 295 -15.91 -8.84 8.30
N GLY A 296 -14.76 -8.85 7.64
CA GLY A 296 -13.46 -9.04 8.30
C GLY A 296 -12.54 -7.83 8.21
N VAL A 297 -11.53 -7.82 9.07
CA VAL A 297 -10.42 -6.86 9.04
C VAL A 297 -9.11 -7.64 9.13
N ASN A 298 -8.22 -7.46 8.16
CA ASN A 298 -6.88 -8.04 8.18
C ASN A 298 -5.94 -7.21 9.07
N ALA A 299 -4.85 -7.85 9.50
CA ALA A 299 -3.73 -7.20 10.17
C ALA A 299 -4.15 -6.44 11.46
N VAL A 300 -5.11 -7.00 12.20
CA VAL A 300 -5.52 -6.46 13.51
C VAL A 300 -4.46 -6.82 14.54
N SER A 301 -3.50 -5.91 14.74
CA SER A 301 -2.36 -6.14 15.63
C SER A 301 -1.94 -4.84 16.32
N ALA A 302 -1.21 -4.98 17.42
CA ALA A 302 -0.65 -3.83 18.13
C ALA A 302 0.80 -3.50 17.72
N TRP A 303 1.33 -4.06 16.62
CA TRP A 303 2.77 -4.00 16.33
C TRP A 303 3.14 -3.89 14.85
N GLN A 304 2.19 -3.90 13.93
CA GLN A 304 2.47 -3.86 12.48
C GLN A 304 2.75 -2.45 11.92
N SER A 305 2.80 -1.42 12.76
CA SER A 305 3.13 -0.03 12.36
C SER A 305 4.51 0.46 12.84
N GLN A 306 5.44 -0.46 13.07
CA GLN A 306 6.84 -0.15 13.39
C GLN A 306 7.60 0.43 12.20
N THR A 307 8.56 1.31 12.47
CA THR A 307 9.42 1.95 11.44
C THR A 307 10.89 1.96 11.85
N TYR A 308 11.79 1.77 10.89
CA TYR A 308 13.24 1.86 11.11
C TYR A 308 13.66 3.30 11.42
N VAL A 309 14.47 3.48 12.46
CA VAL A 309 15.00 4.80 12.87
C VAL A 309 16.50 4.90 12.65
N GLU A 310 17.22 3.78 12.64
CA GLU A 310 18.68 3.75 12.45
C GLU A 310 19.07 4.35 11.10
N GLY A 311 19.96 5.34 11.11
CA GLY A 311 20.42 6.06 9.92
C GLY A 311 19.41 7.10 9.40
N ARG A 312 18.23 7.22 10.02
CA ARG A 312 17.19 8.20 9.69
C ARG A 312 16.77 9.03 10.89
N GLU A 313 17.57 9.07 11.96
CA GLU A 313 17.21 9.69 13.23
C GLU A 313 16.79 11.16 13.06
N SER A 314 17.42 11.89 12.13
CA SER A 314 17.08 13.28 11.84
C SER A 314 15.66 13.48 11.29
N MET A 315 15.01 12.44 10.75
CA MET A 315 13.63 12.51 10.28
C MET A 315 12.62 12.66 11.41
N PHE A 316 13.00 12.28 12.63
CA PHE A 316 12.14 12.27 13.79
C PHE A 316 12.44 13.50 14.65
N ALA A 317 11.42 14.31 14.95
CA ALA A 317 11.57 15.53 15.74
C ALA A 317 12.00 15.22 17.18
N ALA A 318 11.56 14.08 17.71
CA ALA A 318 11.99 13.53 18.97
C ALA A 318 11.87 12.01 18.96
N LEU A 319 12.83 11.36 19.60
CA LEU A 319 12.89 9.92 19.82
C LEU A 319 13.26 9.70 21.30
N PRO A 320 12.65 8.74 22.02
CA PRO A 320 12.96 8.55 23.43
C PRO A 320 14.43 8.24 23.66
N LYS A 321 15.00 8.82 24.72
CA LYS A 321 16.38 8.55 25.15
C LYS A 321 16.44 7.30 26.01
N ASP A 322 17.63 6.69 26.07
CA ASP A 322 17.87 5.55 26.95
C ASP A 322 17.49 5.88 28.41
N GLY A 323 16.70 5.01 29.04
CA GLY A 323 16.20 5.19 30.40
C GLY A 323 14.86 5.93 30.51
N GLU A 324 14.34 6.54 29.43
CA GLU A 324 12.98 7.08 29.41
C GLU A 324 11.94 5.94 29.29
N PRO A 325 10.74 6.04 29.90
CA PRO A 325 9.75 4.96 29.89
C PRO A 325 9.37 4.47 28.48
N LEU A 326 9.29 5.38 27.50
CA LEU A 326 8.92 5.05 26.13
C LEU A 326 10.06 4.41 25.32
N ALA A 327 11.30 4.40 25.83
CA ALA A 327 12.41 3.69 25.18
C ALA A 327 12.20 2.16 25.17
N ALA A 328 11.26 1.63 25.96
CA ALA A 328 10.85 0.24 25.92
C ALA A 328 10.27 -0.21 24.55
N TYR A 329 9.91 0.73 23.67
CA TYR A 329 9.33 0.45 22.35
C TYR A 329 10.32 0.48 21.19
N TYR A 330 11.62 0.50 21.47
CA TYR A 330 12.62 0.17 20.46
C TYR A 330 12.74 -1.34 20.27
N GLY A 331 13.15 -1.73 19.07
CA GLY A 331 13.68 -3.07 18.83
C GLY A 331 14.66 -3.07 17.66
N LYS A 332 15.07 -4.27 17.24
CA LYS A 332 16.00 -4.46 16.12
C LYS A 332 15.49 -5.57 15.21
N ARG A 333 15.60 -5.39 13.89
CA ARG A 333 15.21 -6.39 12.89
C ARG A 333 16.02 -6.22 11.61
N ASP A 334 16.13 -7.28 10.83
CA ASP A 334 16.60 -7.25 9.44
C ASP A 334 15.43 -7.67 8.53
N SER A 335 15.03 -6.80 7.61
CA SER A 335 13.96 -7.04 6.64
C SER A 335 14.47 -7.01 5.21
N ARG A 336 15.80 -7.00 5.01
CA ARG A 336 16.40 -7.08 3.67
C ARG A 336 15.92 -8.33 2.96
N SER A 337 15.43 -8.15 1.74
CA SER A 337 15.00 -9.25 0.88
C SER A 337 15.28 -8.91 -0.59
N ASN A 338 15.39 -9.94 -1.43
CA ASN A 338 15.52 -9.77 -2.87
C ASN A 338 14.15 -9.69 -3.58
N SER A 339 13.06 -9.53 -2.82
CA SER A 339 11.70 -9.44 -3.37
C SER A 339 11.50 -8.15 -4.16
N GLY A 340 10.51 -8.14 -5.06
CA GLY A 340 10.10 -6.90 -5.75
C GLY A 340 9.61 -5.83 -4.77
N ALA A 341 8.92 -6.21 -3.69
CA ALA A 341 8.37 -5.30 -2.69
C ALA A 341 9.46 -4.48 -1.96
N SER A 342 10.59 -5.10 -1.62
CA SER A 342 11.73 -4.46 -0.94
C SER A 342 12.71 -3.77 -1.91
N ARG A 343 12.55 -3.94 -3.23
CA ARG A 343 13.50 -3.42 -4.22
C ARG A 343 13.66 -1.91 -4.13
N GLY A 344 14.91 -1.46 -3.99
CA GLY A 344 15.26 -0.04 -3.89
C GLY A 344 14.90 0.60 -2.54
N CYS A 345 14.31 -0.15 -1.60
CA CYS A 345 14.04 0.33 -0.25
C CYS A 345 15.34 0.37 0.56
N ALA A 346 15.76 1.55 0.99
CA ALA A 346 16.85 1.71 1.94
C ALA A 346 16.32 1.62 3.39
N PHE A 347 17.23 1.56 4.36
CA PHE A 347 16.92 1.56 5.80
C PHE A 347 15.95 0.45 6.22
N ASP A 348 16.14 -0.74 5.66
CA ASP A 348 15.32 -1.94 5.83
C ASP A 348 15.88 -2.91 6.89
N HIS A 349 16.80 -2.43 7.73
CA HIS A 349 17.40 -3.18 8.82
C HIS A 349 17.94 -2.24 9.91
N GLY A 350 18.15 -2.78 11.11
CA GLY A 350 18.69 -2.04 12.25
C GLY A 350 17.62 -1.73 13.31
N ARG A 351 17.85 -0.68 14.08
CA ARG A 351 16.96 -0.22 15.15
C ARG A 351 15.67 0.35 14.57
N TRP A 352 14.53 -0.08 15.10
CA TRP A 352 13.20 0.42 14.79
C TRP A 352 12.51 0.92 16.06
N TYR A 353 11.45 1.73 15.90
CA TYR A 353 10.62 2.23 16.99
C TYR A 353 9.12 2.01 16.71
N ASP A 354 8.35 1.70 17.75
CA ASP A 354 6.90 1.44 17.71
C ASP A 354 6.11 2.62 18.31
N PHE A 355 5.75 3.59 17.46
CA PHE A 355 4.95 4.75 17.89
C PHE A 355 3.55 4.36 18.37
N TYR A 356 2.95 3.32 17.79
CA TYR A 356 1.59 2.91 18.14
C TYR A 356 1.53 2.40 19.58
N ARG A 357 2.42 1.49 19.97
CA ARG A 357 2.48 1.01 21.37
C ARG A 357 2.88 2.11 22.35
N ALA A 358 3.76 3.01 21.96
CA ALA A 358 4.08 4.19 22.76
C ALA A 358 2.83 5.06 22.99
N ASN A 359 2.00 5.26 21.96
CA ASN A 359 0.75 6.00 22.06
C ASN A 359 -0.30 5.28 22.91
N LEU A 360 -0.39 3.95 22.84
CA LEU A 360 -1.24 3.17 23.74
C LEU A 360 -0.84 3.40 25.20
N GLN A 361 0.47 3.36 25.53
CA GLN A 361 0.93 3.70 26.87
C GLN A 361 0.58 5.14 27.26
N ARG A 362 0.80 6.14 26.38
CA ARG A 362 0.43 7.54 26.65
C ARG A 362 -1.06 7.70 26.97
N THR A 363 -1.90 6.93 26.31
CA THR A 363 -3.37 6.96 26.44
C THR A 363 -3.85 6.26 27.70
N HIS A 364 -3.20 5.16 28.09
CA HIS A 364 -3.78 4.17 28.98
C HIS A 364 -3.01 3.92 30.28
N ALA A 365 -1.75 4.34 30.36
CA ALA A 365 -0.99 4.23 31.58
C ALA A 365 -1.59 5.10 32.68
N GLU A 366 -1.86 4.47 33.83
CA GLU A 366 -2.25 5.15 35.06
C GLU A 366 -1.04 5.93 35.61
N PRO A 367 -1.21 7.21 36.01
CA PRO A 367 -0.16 7.94 36.68
C PRO A 367 0.13 7.32 38.05
N CYS A 368 1.42 7.22 38.42
CA CYS A 368 1.80 6.81 39.77
C CYS A 368 1.17 7.78 40.78
N ALA A 369 0.56 7.25 41.85
CA ALA A 369 0.13 8.08 42.96
C ALA A 369 1.36 8.81 43.54
N THR A 370 1.41 10.13 43.41
CA THR A 370 2.45 10.92 44.07
C THR A 370 2.29 10.77 45.58
N ALA A 371 3.34 10.31 46.26
CA ALA A 371 3.36 10.32 47.73
C ALA A 371 3.09 11.77 48.20
N GLN A 372 2.01 11.98 48.94
CA GLN A 372 1.77 13.26 49.60
C GLN A 372 2.92 13.49 50.60
N PRO A 373 3.48 14.72 50.71
CA PRO A 373 4.42 15.03 51.78
C PRO A 373 3.75 14.72 53.11
N PRO A 374 4.41 14.01 54.05
CA PRO A 374 3.81 13.71 55.33
C PRO A 374 3.45 15.03 56.03
N LEU A 375 2.18 15.19 56.38
CA LEU A 375 1.78 16.17 57.39
C LEU A 375 2.53 15.81 58.68
N ALA A 376 3.19 16.80 59.28
CA ALA A 376 4.00 16.59 60.47
C ALA A 376 3.22 15.83 61.56
N ALA A 377 3.85 14.79 62.12
CA ALA A 377 3.39 13.92 63.21
C ALA A 377 2.59 12.65 62.85
N THR A 378 3.06 11.84 61.89
CA THR A 378 2.66 10.42 61.81
C THR A 378 3.89 9.50 61.64
N PRO A 379 3.88 8.25 62.16
CA PRO A 379 5.01 7.31 62.03
C PRO A 379 5.29 7.00 60.54
N ALA A 380 6.53 6.59 60.25
CA ALA A 380 7.02 6.34 58.90
C ALA A 380 6.01 5.55 58.04
N PRO A 381 5.69 6.00 56.80
CA PRO A 381 4.82 5.24 55.91
C PRO A 381 5.48 3.88 55.63
N ALA A 382 4.67 2.82 55.59
CA ALA A 382 5.09 1.57 54.97
C ALA A 382 5.65 1.90 53.57
N GLU A 383 6.79 1.29 53.19
CA GLU A 383 7.34 1.45 51.83
C GLU A 383 6.22 1.24 50.82
N LEU A 384 5.88 2.29 50.07
CA LEU A 384 4.95 2.20 48.95
C LEU A 384 5.53 1.16 48.01
N ALA A 385 4.76 0.10 47.73
CA ALA A 385 5.15 -0.90 46.75
C ALA A 385 5.62 -0.18 45.46
N PRO A 386 6.78 -0.57 44.88
CA PRO A 386 7.29 0.08 43.69
C PRO A 386 6.21 0.03 42.60
N CYS A 387 5.83 1.20 42.08
CA CYS A 387 4.84 1.28 41.01
C CYS A 387 5.32 0.43 39.84
N PRO A 388 4.48 -0.45 39.25
CA PRO A 388 4.84 -1.10 38.02
C PRO A 388 5.14 -0.01 36.98
N ALA A 389 6.21 -0.18 36.21
CA ALA A 389 6.54 0.76 35.16
C ALA A 389 5.33 0.84 34.21
N PRO A 390 4.85 2.05 33.86
CA PRO A 390 3.79 2.19 32.88
C PRO A 390 4.21 1.51 31.57
N GLY A 391 3.33 0.69 30.99
CA GLY A 391 3.63 -0.16 29.84
C GLY A 391 2.40 -0.48 29.00
N PHE A 392 2.61 -1.16 27.87
CA PHE A 392 1.55 -1.65 27.00
C PHE A 392 0.74 -2.77 27.69
N ASP A 393 -0.56 -2.54 27.84
CA ASP A 393 -1.52 -3.52 28.37
C ASP A 393 -2.18 -4.27 27.20
N ALA A 394 -1.67 -5.47 26.93
CA ALA A 394 -2.12 -6.30 25.81
C ALA A 394 -3.56 -6.80 25.98
N ASP A 395 -3.99 -7.10 27.21
CA ASP A 395 -5.33 -7.61 27.48
C ASP A 395 -6.36 -6.50 27.28
N ARG A 396 -6.09 -5.30 27.81
CA ARG A 396 -6.93 -4.11 27.57
C ARG A 396 -7.04 -3.81 26.08
N TRP A 397 -5.91 -3.78 25.36
CA TRP A 397 -5.92 -3.52 23.91
C TRP A 397 -6.74 -4.55 23.16
N SER A 398 -6.59 -5.83 23.50
CA SER A 398 -7.31 -6.93 22.85
C SER A 398 -8.83 -6.81 23.06
N GLN A 399 -9.26 -6.58 24.31
CA GLN A 399 -10.69 -6.41 24.63
C GLN A 399 -11.28 -5.17 23.96
N HIS A 400 -10.58 -4.04 24.03
CA HIS A 400 -11.02 -2.77 23.40
C HIS A 400 -11.09 -2.90 21.88
N THR A 401 -10.13 -3.58 21.26
CA THR A 401 -10.12 -3.82 19.82
C THR A 401 -11.28 -4.72 19.39
N LEU A 402 -11.60 -5.77 20.15
CA LEU A 402 -12.78 -6.60 19.89
C LEU A 402 -14.09 -5.81 20.08
N ASP A 403 -14.16 -4.94 21.08
CA ASP A 403 -15.30 -4.03 21.28
C ASP A 403 -15.47 -3.10 20.07
N ARG A 404 -14.38 -2.48 19.59
CA ARG A 404 -14.36 -1.65 18.37
C ARG A 404 -14.93 -2.42 17.18
N LEU A 405 -14.31 -3.54 16.82
CA LEU A 405 -14.69 -4.28 15.62
C LEU A 405 -16.16 -4.72 15.67
N GLN A 406 -16.62 -5.25 16.80
CA GLN A 406 -18.02 -5.65 16.97
C GLN A 406 -18.98 -4.45 16.95
N ALA A 407 -18.64 -3.32 17.58
CA ALA A 407 -19.44 -2.10 17.56
C ALA A 407 -19.56 -1.50 16.15
N TRP A 408 -18.50 -1.65 15.33
CA TRP A 408 -18.45 -1.22 13.94
C TRP A 408 -19.10 -2.22 12.98
N GLY A 409 -19.71 -3.28 13.51
CA GLY A 409 -20.46 -4.27 12.73
C GLY A 409 -19.60 -5.30 12.00
N PHE A 410 -18.30 -5.36 12.26
CA PHE A 410 -17.47 -6.48 11.83
C PHE A 410 -17.78 -7.72 12.69
N ASN A 411 -17.66 -8.90 12.09
CA ASN A 411 -17.96 -10.18 12.74
C ASN A 411 -16.88 -11.23 12.51
N SER A 412 -15.73 -10.87 11.94
CA SER A 412 -14.57 -11.77 11.80
C SER A 412 -13.24 -11.03 11.87
N LEU A 413 -12.20 -11.73 12.29
CA LEU A 413 -10.81 -11.31 12.21
C LEU A 413 -10.19 -11.90 10.95
N GLY A 414 -9.69 -11.03 10.09
CA GLY A 414 -9.01 -11.41 8.86
C GLY A 414 -7.59 -11.91 9.13
N ASN A 415 -6.87 -12.13 8.04
CA ASN A 415 -5.52 -12.66 8.03
C ASN A 415 -4.52 -11.77 8.80
N TRP A 416 -3.46 -12.37 9.36
CA TRP A 416 -2.40 -11.68 10.11
C TRP A 416 -2.85 -10.87 11.35
N SER A 417 -4.01 -11.20 11.90
CA SER A 417 -4.46 -10.65 13.19
C SER A 417 -3.71 -11.28 14.36
N ASP A 418 -3.59 -10.57 15.48
CA ASP A 418 -2.92 -11.05 16.69
C ASP A 418 -3.64 -12.25 17.29
N ASP A 419 -2.89 -13.30 17.64
CA ASP A 419 -3.45 -14.56 18.17
C ASP A 419 -4.26 -14.35 19.46
N THR A 420 -3.94 -13.33 20.26
CA THR A 420 -4.69 -12.98 21.47
C THR A 420 -6.16 -12.64 21.20
N LEU A 421 -6.47 -12.09 20.02
CA LEU A 421 -7.83 -11.74 19.61
C LEU A 421 -8.66 -12.98 19.28
N GLY A 422 -8.07 -13.95 18.57
CA GLY A 422 -8.73 -15.24 18.28
C GLY A 422 -8.93 -16.06 19.55
N ASN A 423 -7.93 -16.10 20.42
CA ASN A 423 -7.98 -16.80 21.71
C ASN A 423 -9.04 -16.24 22.67
N ALA A 424 -9.47 -14.99 22.48
CA ALA A 424 -10.55 -14.40 23.26
C ALA A 424 -11.93 -15.03 22.97
N GLN A 425 -12.08 -15.80 21.88
CA GLN A 425 -13.32 -16.51 21.53
C GLN A 425 -14.54 -15.58 21.51
N ARG A 426 -14.38 -14.40 20.90
CA ARG A 426 -15.43 -13.38 20.72
C ARG A 426 -15.79 -13.15 19.26
N MET A 427 -14.87 -13.45 18.35
CA MET A 427 -15.03 -13.30 16.91
C MET A 427 -14.32 -14.47 16.21
N PRO A 428 -14.91 -15.07 15.17
CA PRO A 428 -14.22 -16.04 14.35
C PRO A 428 -13.04 -15.40 13.61
N TYR A 429 -12.05 -16.20 13.26
CA TYR A 429 -10.80 -15.70 12.68
C TYR A 429 -10.27 -16.61 11.56
N SER A 430 -9.34 -16.09 10.74
CA SER A 430 -8.67 -16.84 9.67
C SER A 430 -7.14 -16.76 9.82
N ILE A 431 -6.44 -17.81 9.39
CA ILE A 431 -4.97 -17.93 9.55
C ILE A 431 -4.30 -18.19 8.19
N PRO A 432 -3.11 -17.64 7.91
CA PRO A 432 -2.38 -17.99 6.70
C PRO A 432 -1.53 -19.24 6.90
N LEU A 433 -1.47 -20.09 5.87
CA LEU A 433 -0.42 -21.08 5.72
C LEU A 433 0.75 -20.41 5.00
N SER A 434 1.61 -19.72 5.75
CA SER A 434 2.79 -19.05 5.21
C SER A 434 3.89 -20.08 4.92
N ILE A 435 3.93 -20.60 3.70
CA ILE A 435 4.83 -21.69 3.33
C ILE A 435 6.18 -21.12 2.92
N SER A 436 7.19 -21.35 3.75
CA SER A 436 8.56 -20.92 3.50
C SER A 436 9.53 -22.08 3.71
N GLY A 437 10.59 -22.13 2.91
CA GLY A 437 11.58 -23.18 2.97
C GLY A 437 12.64 -23.05 1.90
N ASP A 438 13.62 -23.95 1.94
CA ASP A 438 14.66 -24.07 0.91
C ASP A 438 14.21 -25.05 -0.18
N TYR A 439 13.24 -24.60 -0.99
CA TYR A 439 12.74 -25.31 -2.16
C TYR A 439 13.04 -24.50 -3.42
N ALA A 440 13.04 -25.14 -4.60
CA ALA A 440 13.20 -24.42 -5.85
C ALA A 440 12.08 -23.40 -6.07
N ILE A 441 12.41 -22.26 -6.67
CA ILE A 441 11.46 -21.20 -7.02
C ILE A 441 11.53 -20.88 -8.51
N ILE A 442 10.40 -20.50 -9.10
CA ILE A 442 10.27 -20.11 -10.50
C ILE A 442 9.94 -18.63 -10.57
N SER A 443 10.75 -17.86 -11.30
CA SER A 443 10.47 -16.47 -11.58
C SER A 443 9.42 -16.34 -12.68
N THR A 444 8.44 -15.45 -12.49
CA THR A 444 7.54 -15.01 -13.57
C THR A 444 7.97 -13.67 -14.17
N GLY A 445 9.09 -13.11 -13.71
CA GLY A 445 9.47 -11.72 -14.00
C GLY A 445 8.71 -10.70 -13.14
N HIS A 446 7.73 -11.14 -12.34
CA HIS A 446 7.00 -10.33 -11.37
C HIS A 446 7.00 -10.97 -9.98
N ASP A 447 8.20 -11.17 -9.44
CA ASP A 447 8.41 -11.81 -8.14
C ASP A 447 8.26 -10.80 -6.99
N TRP A 448 7.08 -10.18 -6.89
CA TRP A 448 6.84 -9.06 -5.97
C TRP A 448 7.06 -9.46 -4.51
N TRP A 449 6.46 -10.57 -4.07
CA TRP A 449 6.67 -11.15 -2.74
C TRP A 449 7.71 -12.28 -2.71
N GLY A 450 8.21 -12.68 -3.88
CA GLY A 450 9.09 -13.82 -4.10
C GLY A 450 8.72 -14.58 -5.37
N GLY A 451 9.58 -15.51 -5.78
CA GLY A 451 9.29 -16.41 -6.90
C GLY A 451 8.26 -17.47 -6.52
N MET A 452 7.62 -18.08 -7.52
CA MET A 452 6.65 -19.15 -7.33
C MET A 452 7.29 -20.40 -6.72
N PRO A 453 6.79 -20.97 -5.62
CA PRO A 453 7.31 -22.21 -5.06
C PRO A 453 7.13 -23.36 -6.05
N ASP A 454 8.17 -24.17 -6.29
CA ASP A 454 8.09 -25.36 -7.14
C ASP A 454 7.35 -26.50 -6.42
N PRO A 455 6.11 -26.84 -6.81
CA PRO A 455 5.32 -27.84 -6.11
C PRO A 455 5.79 -29.27 -6.40
N PHE A 456 6.69 -29.46 -7.37
CA PHE A 456 7.29 -30.76 -7.69
C PHE A 456 8.57 -31.02 -6.90
N ASP A 457 9.09 -30.02 -6.17
CA ASP A 457 10.19 -30.19 -5.25
C ASP A 457 9.68 -30.87 -3.96
N PRO A 458 10.21 -32.05 -3.57
CA PRO A 458 9.82 -32.69 -2.31
C PRO A 458 10.02 -31.79 -1.09
N ARG A 459 10.98 -30.84 -1.15
CA ARG A 459 11.23 -29.88 -0.08
C ARG A 459 10.08 -28.88 0.08
N PHE A 460 9.34 -28.56 -0.99
CA PHE A 460 8.12 -27.78 -0.89
C PHE A 460 7.05 -28.53 -0.10
N ALA A 461 6.82 -29.81 -0.40
CA ALA A 461 5.85 -30.63 0.32
C ALA A 461 6.19 -30.72 1.83
N MET A 462 7.47 -30.90 2.17
CA MET A 462 7.94 -30.88 3.56
C MET A 462 7.73 -29.51 4.23
N ALA A 463 7.99 -28.41 3.52
CA ALA A 463 7.76 -27.06 4.02
C ALA A 463 6.26 -26.78 4.25
N ALA A 464 5.41 -27.21 3.32
CA ALA A 464 3.96 -27.10 3.41
C ALA A 464 3.42 -27.89 4.61
N GLU A 465 3.81 -29.16 4.77
CA GLU A 465 3.44 -29.98 5.93
C GLU A 465 3.90 -29.33 7.23
N ARG A 466 5.13 -28.82 7.31
CA ARG A 466 5.64 -28.14 8.50
C ARG A 466 4.81 -26.90 8.83
N ALA A 467 4.53 -26.05 7.84
CA ALA A 467 3.73 -24.83 8.03
C ALA A 467 2.32 -25.16 8.52
N ILE A 468 1.68 -26.16 7.91
CA ILE A 468 0.35 -26.64 8.29
C ILE A 468 0.37 -27.22 9.70
N ALA A 469 1.29 -28.13 10.02
CA ALA A 469 1.40 -28.73 11.35
C ALA A 469 1.57 -27.69 12.46
N ILE A 470 2.33 -26.61 12.19
CA ILE A 470 2.49 -25.48 13.12
C ILE A 470 1.16 -24.70 13.25
N ALA A 471 0.54 -24.33 12.13
CA ALA A 471 -0.69 -23.54 12.12
C ALA A 471 -1.85 -24.27 12.82
N THR A 472 -1.95 -25.60 12.66
CA THR A 472 -3.06 -26.42 13.16
C THR A 472 -2.84 -26.94 14.57
N ARG A 473 -1.62 -26.92 15.12
CA ARG A 473 -1.24 -27.59 16.39
C ARG A 473 -2.25 -27.36 17.52
N ASP A 474 -2.59 -26.09 17.74
CA ASP A 474 -3.46 -25.65 18.84
C ASP A 474 -4.86 -25.23 18.34
N ARG A 475 -5.18 -25.51 17.06
CA ARG A 475 -6.39 -25.03 16.38
C ARG A 475 -7.19 -26.12 15.67
N ARG A 476 -6.71 -27.37 15.66
CA ARG A 476 -7.29 -28.51 14.92
C ARG A 476 -8.79 -28.71 15.11
N ASP A 477 -9.28 -28.46 16.32
CA ASP A 477 -10.69 -28.61 16.70
C ASP A 477 -11.32 -27.30 17.20
N ASP A 478 -10.69 -26.15 16.91
CA ASP A 478 -11.20 -24.85 17.32
C ASP A 478 -12.41 -24.45 16.43
N PRO A 479 -13.63 -24.37 16.99
CA PRO A 479 -14.82 -24.01 16.20
C PRO A 479 -14.87 -22.52 15.82
N TRP A 480 -14.01 -21.67 16.41
CA TRP A 480 -13.90 -20.25 16.07
C TRP A 480 -13.06 -19.99 14.82
N LEU A 481 -12.21 -20.95 14.44
CA LEU A 481 -11.41 -20.82 13.23
C LEU A 481 -12.29 -20.99 12.00
N LEU A 482 -12.40 -19.93 11.20
CA LEU A 482 -13.09 -19.94 9.91
C LEU A 482 -12.39 -20.86 8.91
N GLY A 483 -11.06 -20.80 8.86
CA GLY A 483 -10.24 -21.63 7.97
C GLY A 483 -8.85 -21.06 7.73
N PHE A 484 -8.14 -21.70 6.80
CA PHE A 484 -6.75 -21.40 6.48
C PHE A 484 -6.61 -20.88 5.04
N PHE A 485 -5.87 -19.80 4.83
CA PHE A 485 -5.48 -19.35 3.48
C PHE A 485 -4.22 -20.08 2.99
N ALA A 486 -4.14 -20.43 1.71
CA ALA A 486 -2.94 -20.96 1.08
C ALA A 486 -2.05 -19.81 0.60
N ASP A 487 -0.99 -19.48 1.35
CA ASP A 487 -0.10 -18.34 1.09
C ASP A 487 -0.86 -17.01 0.85
N ASN A 488 -0.25 -16.07 0.12
CA ASN A 488 -0.81 -14.78 -0.25
C ASN A 488 -0.16 -14.26 -1.55
N GLU A 489 -0.97 -13.84 -2.53
CA GLU A 489 -0.51 -13.11 -3.73
C GLU A 489 0.69 -13.74 -4.47
N LEU A 490 0.69 -15.07 -4.58
CA LEU A 490 1.67 -15.78 -5.40
C LEU A 490 1.58 -15.33 -6.87
N ALA A 491 2.72 -15.16 -7.53
CA ALA A 491 2.83 -14.63 -8.88
C ALA A 491 2.47 -15.67 -9.96
N TRP A 492 1.19 -16.09 -10.04
CA TRP A 492 0.71 -17.09 -11.00
C TRP A 492 0.86 -16.68 -12.48
N ALA A 493 0.99 -15.37 -12.74
CA ALA A 493 1.31 -14.77 -14.02
C ALA A 493 2.15 -13.50 -13.80
N ALA A 494 2.60 -12.85 -14.87
CA ALA A 494 3.12 -11.48 -14.79
C ALA A 494 2.02 -10.45 -15.12
N PRO A 495 2.17 -9.18 -14.73
CA PRO A 495 1.23 -8.11 -15.07
C PRO A 495 1.13 -7.88 -16.57
N GLY A 496 -0.08 -7.67 -17.07
CA GLY A 496 -0.37 -7.37 -18.48
C GLY A 496 -1.19 -8.46 -19.18
N ASP A 497 -1.68 -8.12 -20.37
CA ASP A 497 -2.59 -8.99 -21.14
C ASP A 497 -1.91 -9.71 -22.31
N ASP A 498 -0.61 -9.51 -22.50
CA ASP A 498 0.11 -10.15 -23.60
C ASP A 498 0.47 -11.62 -23.28
N PRO A 499 0.69 -12.46 -24.30
CA PRO A 499 0.98 -13.87 -24.08
C PRO A 499 2.19 -14.14 -23.18
N LYS A 500 3.22 -13.27 -23.17
CA LYS A 500 4.38 -13.44 -22.27
C LYS A 500 3.97 -13.26 -20.82
N ALA A 501 3.14 -12.27 -20.53
CA ALA A 501 2.61 -12.03 -19.20
C ALA A 501 1.72 -13.20 -18.74
N ARG A 502 0.76 -13.61 -19.58
CA ARG A 502 -0.23 -14.67 -19.31
C ARG A 502 0.38 -16.05 -19.02
N TYR A 503 1.48 -16.39 -19.68
CA TYR A 503 2.16 -17.69 -19.57
C TYR A 503 3.54 -17.58 -18.91
N ALA A 504 3.79 -16.50 -18.17
CA ALA A 504 5.09 -16.18 -17.58
C ALA A 504 5.65 -17.31 -16.71
N LEU A 505 4.81 -18.02 -15.95
CA LEU A 505 5.22 -19.18 -15.15
C LEU A 505 5.77 -20.33 -16.01
N ALA A 506 5.11 -20.62 -17.13
CA ALA A 506 5.53 -21.65 -18.06
C ALA A 506 6.84 -21.24 -18.79
N TYR A 507 6.95 -19.98 -19.23
CA TYR A 507 8.18 -19.45 -19.82
C TYR A 507 9.34 -19.46 -18.83
N GLY A 508 9.10 -18.95 -17.62
CA GLY A 508 10.07 -18.96 -16.52
C GLY A 508 10.58 -20.36 -16.25
N THR A 509 9.68 -21.35 -16.20
CA THR A 509 10.05 -22.77 -16.03
C THR A 509 10.90 -23.28 -17.20
N LEU A 510 10.52 -22.99 -18.44
CA LEU A 510 11.27 -23.48 -19.62
C LEU A 510 12.66 -22.85 -19.77
N ARG A 511 12.96 -21.72 -19.12
CA ARG A 511 14.31 -21.16 -19.11
C ARG A 511 15.25 -21.83 -18.10
N LEU A 512 14.73 -22.64 -17.18
CA LEU A 512 15.51 -23.28 -16.12
C LEU A 512 16.17 -24.58 -16.62
N THR A 513 17.16 -25.06 -15.85
CA THR A 513 17.80 -26.36 -16.07
C THR A 513 16.96 -27.50 -15.53
N THR A 514 17.28 -28.73 -15.92
CA THR A 514 16.65 -29.95 -15.37
C THR A 514 16.95 -30.23 -13.91
N ASP A 515 17.78 -29.43 -13.23
CA ASP A 515 17.93 -29.52 -11.76
C ASP A 515 16.64 -29.09 -11.06
N VAL A 516 15.86 -28.22 -11.69
CA VAL A 516 14.57 -27.75 -11.20
C VAL A 516 13.47 -28.81 -11.46
N PRO A 517 12.79 -29.31 -10.42
CA PRO A 517 11.71 -30.30 -10.56
C PRO A 517 10.59 -29.90 -11.53
N ALA A 518 10.13 -28.65 -11.50
CA ALA A 518 9.12 -28.12 -12.42
C ALA A 518 9.55 -28.22 -13.89
N LYS A 519 10.83 -27.97 -14.19
CA LYS A 519 11.38 -28.13 -15.54
C LYS A 519 11.26 -29.59 -16.00
N ARG A 520 11.63 -30.54 -15.15
CA ARG A 520 11.51 -31.98 -15.46
C ARG A 520 10.05 -32.38 -15.67
N ALA A 521 9.13 -31.89 -14.84
CA ALA A 521 7.70 -32.13 -14.99
C ALA A 521 7.17 -31.61 -16.33
N PHE A 522 7.58 -30.40 -16.73
CA PHE A 522 7.17 -29.83 -18.02
C PHE A 522 7.73 -30.63 -19.21
N LEU A 523 9.03 -30.94 -19.20
CA LEU A 523 9.61 -31.75 -20.27
C LEU A 523 8.99 -33.15 -20.36
N LYS A 524 8.65 -33.75 -19.22
CA LYS A 524 7.92 -35.02 -19.17
C LYS A 524 6.56 -34.90 -19.85
N GLN A 525 5.77 -33.87 -19.54
CA GLN A 525 4.48 -33.62 -20.19
C GLN A 525 4.62 -33.56 -21.72
N LEU A 526 5.62 -32.83 -22.23
CA LEU A 526 5.85 -32.70 -23.66
C LEU A 526 6.32 -34.02 -24.30
N ARG A 527 7.22 -34.76 -23.63
CA ARG A 527 7.72 -36.07 -24.08
C ARG A 527 6.61 -37.11 -24.16
N ASP A 528 5.75 -37.18 -23.14
CA ASP A 528 4.63 -38.11 -23.11
C ASP A 528 3.64 -37.82 -24.25
N LYS A 529 3.41 -36.55 -24.57
CA LYS A 529 2.50 -36.13 -25.64
C LYS A 529 3.06 -36.36 -27.05
N TYR A 530 4.29 -35.92 -27.31
CA TYR A 530 4.86 -35.89 -28.67
C TYR A 530 5.81 -37.05 -29.00
N ARG A 531 6.20 -37.84 -28.01
CA ARG A 531 7.11 -39.00 -28.08
C ARG A 531 8.56 -38.67 -28.48
N ASN A 532 8.78 -37.81 -29.47
CA ASN A 532 10.10 -37.38 -29.95
C ASN A 532 10.13 -35.90 -30.37
N GLN A 533 11.33 -35.35 -30.56
CA GLN A 533 11.58 -33.94 -30.84
C GLN A 533 10.99 -33.47 -32.18
N ASN A 534 10.84 -34.38 -33.17
CA ASN A 534 10.21 -34.06 -34.45
C ASN A 534 8.71 -33.81 -34.27
N GLY A 535 8.06 -34.56 -33.37
CA GLY A 535 6.66 -34.34 -33.01
C GLY A 535 6.43 -32.95 -32.41
N LEU A 536 7.28 -32.55 -31.46
CA LEU A 536 7.21 -31.21 -30.86
C LEU A 536 7.55 -30.12 -31.88
N SER A 537 8.62 -30.29 -32.66
CA SER A 537 9.04 -29.38 -33.74
C SER A 537 7.89 -29.05 -34.68
N LYS A 538 7.17 -30.10 -35.13
CA LYS A 538 5.98 -29.93 -35.99
C LYS A 538 4.82 -29.23 -35.27
N ALA A 539 4.58 -29.54 -34.00
CA ALA A 539 3.46 -28.97 -33.26
C ALA A 539 3.67 -27.50 -32.88
N TRP A 540 4.92 -27.09 -32.65
CA TRP A 540 5.29 -25.75 -32.21
C TRP A 540 5.89 -24.88 -33.32
N GLY A 541 6.14 -25.43 -34.51
CA GLY A 541 6.73 -24.67 -35.61
C GLY A 541 8.19 -24.29 -35.37
N ILE A 542 8.93 -25.10 -34.62
CA ILE A 542 10.34 -24.87 -34.28
C ILE A 542 11.23 -25.96 -34.89
N GLU A 543 12.54 -25.71 -34.96
CA GLU A 543 13.53 -26.73 -35.30
C GLU A 543 14.24 -27.22 -34.03
N LEU A 544 13.69 -28.25 -33.38
CA LEU A 544 14.33 -28.87 -32.22
C LEU A 544 15.09 -30.12 -32.66
N LYS A 545 16.42 -30.01 -32.71
CA LYS A 545 17.31 -31.11 -33.17
C LYS A 545 17.37 -32.28 -32.18
N ALA A 546 17.29 -31.99 -30.89
CA ALA A 546 17.33 -32.97 -29.81
C ALA A 546 16.63 -32.42 -28.56
N TRP A 547 16.11 -33.28 -27.69
CA TRP A 547 15.39 -32.85 -26.49
C TRP A 547 16.30 -32.14 -25.47
N GLU A 548 17.57 -32.49 -25.47
CA GLU A 548 18.63 -31.99 -24.60
C GLU A 548 18.79 -30.46 -24.74
N LEU A 549 18.50 -29.89 -25.92
CA LEU A 549 18.48 -28.44 -26.13
C LEU A 549 17.39 -27.72 -25.33
N MET A 550 16.32 -28.44 -24.95
CA MET A 550 15.34 -27.92 -24.00
C MET A 550 15.73 -28.21 -22.55
N GLU A 551 16.74 -29.02 -22.26
CA GLU A 551 17.21 -29.26 -20.89
C GLU A 551 18.18 -28.17 -20.43
N ASP A 552 18.88 -27.55 -21.38
CA ASP A 552 19.78 -26.43 -21.17
C ASP A 552 19.06 -25.15 -20.69
N PRO A 553 19.74 -24.32 -19.88
CA PRO A 553 19.18 -23.05 -19.42
C PRO A 553 19.01 -22.08 -20.59
N GLY A 554 17.97 -21.24 -20.51
CA GLY A 554 17.71 -20.17 -21.47
C GLY A 554 16.95 -20.61 -22.73
N PHE A 555 16.35 -21.81 -22.75
CA PHE A 555 15.43 -22.18 -23.83
C PHE A 555 14.23 -21.22 -23.88
N GLU A 556 14.12 -20.48 -24.99
CA GLU A 556 13.03 -19.55 -25.26
C GLU A 556 12.00 -20.23 -26.18
N PRO A 557 10.84 -20.69 -25.66
CA PRO A 557 9.78 -21.21 -26.51
C PRO A 557 9.14 -20.11 -27.38
N PRO A 558 8.55 -20.48 -28.53
CA PRO A 558 7.82 -19.55 -29.38
C PRO A 558 6.56 -19.01 -28.66
N LEU A 559 6.07 -17.84 -29.09
CA LEU A 559 4.80 -17.31 -28.62
C LEU A 559 3.61 -18.10 -29.21
N PRO A 560 2.49 -18.21 -28.47
CA PRO A 560 1.22 -18.67 -29.00
C PRO A 560 0.86 -18.01 -30.33
N SER A 561 0.42 -18.81 -31.30
CA SER A 561 -0.06 -18.33 -32.59
C SER A 561 -1.17 -19.23 -33.13
N ALA A 562 -2.01 -18.67 -34.00
CA ALA A 562 -3.07 -19.42 -34.68
C ALA A 562 -2.53 -20.54 -35.58
N GLU A 563 -1.32 -20.39 -36.12
CA GLU A 563 -0.66 -21.41 -36.95
C GLU A 563 -0.21 -22.62 -36.12
N PHE A 564 0.26 -22.38 -34.90
CA PHE A 564 0.75 -23.42 -33.98
C PHE A 564 -0.04 -23.40 -32.66
N PRO A 565 -1.34 -23.75 -32.68
CA PRO A 565 -2.22 -23.65 -31.52
C PRO A 565 -1.88 -24.62 -30.40
N GLN A 566 -0.98 -25.59 -30.64
CA GLN A 566 -0.53 -26.51 -29.61
C GLN A 566 0.42 -25.85 -28.60
N ILE A 567 1.13 -24.78 -28.98
CA ILE A 567 1.98 -24.03 -28.05
C ILE A 567 1.15 -23.59 -26.84
N GLU A 568 0.05 -22.89 -27.11
CA GLU A 568 -0.83 -22.38 -26.06
C GLU A 568 -1.42 -23.51 -25.21
N LYS A 569 -1.92 -24.57 -25.85
CA LYS A 569 -2.50 -25.72 -25.16
C LYS A 569 -1.50 -26.42 -24.23
N ASP A 570 -0.23 -26.50 -24.64
CA ASP A 570 0.82 -27.13 -23.84
C ASP A 570 1.23 -26.24 -22.65
N LEU A 571 1.31 -24.92 -22.84
CA LEU A 571 1.54 -23.94 -21.76
C LEU A 571 0.40 -24.00 -20.74
N GLN A 572 -0.86 -23.98 -21.19
CA GLN A 572 -2.05 -24.11 -20.35
C GLN A 572 -2.07 -25.45 -19.60
N ALA A 573 -1.77 -26.56 -20.27
CA ALA A 573 -1.70 -27.88 -19.64
C ALA A 573 -0.66 -27.92 -18.51
N PHE A 574 0.51 -27.30 -18.71
CA PHE A 574 1.55 -27.23 -17.69
C PHE A 574 1.14 -26.33 -16.51
N GLN A 575 0.58 -25.14 -16.76
CA GLN A 575 0.10 -24.27 -15.67
C GLN A 575 -0.99 -24.96 -14.83
N ARG A 576 -1.88 -25.72 -15.46
CA ARG A 576 -2.86 -26.55 -14.76
C ARG A 576 -2.19 -27.62 -13.91
N LEU A 577 -1.26 -28.38 -14.47
CA LEU A 577 -0.52 -29.41 -13.73
C LEU A 577 0.23 -28.82 -12.52
N PHE A 578 0.87 -27.66 -12.70
CA PHE A 578 1.57 -26.93 -11.65
C PHE A 578 0.60 -26.53 -10.52
N ALA A 579 -0.47 -25.82 -10.85
CA ALA A 579 -1.43 -25.33 -9.86
C ALA A 579 -2.15 -26.48 -9.14
N THR A 580 -2.55 -27.53 -9.87
CA THR A 580 -3.12 -28.76 -9.30
C THR A 580 -2.17 -29.38 -8.29
N THR A 581 -0.87 -29.48 -8.60
CA THR A 581 0.12 -30.08 -7.69
C THR A 581 0.30 -29.23 -6.43
N TYR A 582 0.35 -27.91 -6.56
CA TYR A 582 0.44 -26.98 -5.43
C TYR A 582 -0.77 -27.10 -4.48
N PHE A 583 -1.99 -26.88 -4.99
CA PHE A 583 -3.18 -26.88 -4.14
C PHE A 583 -3.51 -28.27 -3.58
N LYS A 584 -3.28 -29.34 -4.35
CA LYS A 584 -3.46 -30.71 -3.86
C LYS A 584 -2.53 -31.02 -2.68
N THR A 585 -1.27 -30.61 -2.76
CA THR A 585 -0.28 -30.87 -1.69
C THR A 585 -0.72 -30.22 -0.37
N ILE A 586 -1.19 -28.98 -0.45
CA ILE A 586 -1.70 -28.24 0.71
C ILE A 586 -2.99 -28.88 1.23
N ALA A 587 -3.96 -29.17 0.36
CA ALA A 587 -5.25 -29.73 0.75
C ALA A 587 -5.12 -31.12 1.39
N ASP A 588 -4.29 -32.01 0.82
CA ASP A 588 -4.07 -33.35 1.38
C ASP A 588 -3.43 -33.28 2.78
N SER A 589 -2.45 -32.40 2.95
CA SER A 589 -1.79 -32.18 4.25
C SER A 589 -2.75 -31.57 5.27
N LEU A 590 -3.50 -30.52 4.88
CA LEU A 590 -4.48 -29.89 5.76
C LEU A 590 -5.58 -30.87 6.18
N LYS A 591 -6.07 -31.72 5.27
CA LYS A 591 -7.07 -32.75 5.59
C LYS A 591 -6.57 -33.74 6.65
N TRP A 592 -5.28 -34.05 6.68
CA TRP A 592 -4.68 -34.91 7.71
C TRP A 592 -4.59 -34.20 9.07
N HIS A 593 -4.16 -32.94 9.06
CA HIS A 593 -3.86 -32.18 10.29
C HIS A 593 -5.09 -31.48 10.91
N SER A 594 -6.04 -31.02 10.10
CA SER A 594 -7.22 -30.22 10.47
C SER A 594 -8.44 -30.57 9.61
N PRO A 595 -9.00 -31.79 9.73
CA PRO A 595 -10.04 -32.30 8.81
C PRO A 595 -11.37 -31.52 8.83
N ASN A 596 -11.59 -30.68 9.85
CA ASN A 596 -12.83 -29.96 10.08
C ASN A 596 -12.82 -28.51 9.56
N HIS A 597 -11.66 -27.99 9.14
CA HIS A 597 -11.49 -26.58 8.77
C HIS A 597 -11.38 -26.39 7.26
N MET A 598 -11.92 -25.27 6.80
CA MET A 598 -11.91 -24.92 5.38
C MET A 598 -10.52 -24.47 4.91
N LEU A 599 -10.18 -24.82 3.67
CA LEU A 599 -9.12 -24.18 2.89
C LEU A 599 -9.73 -22.99 2.13
N LEU A 600 -9.34 -21.78 2.51
CA LEU A 600 -9.93 -20.51 2.08
C LEU A 600 -9.36 -19.96 0.75
N GLY A 601 -8.56 -20.74 0.02
CA GLY A 601 -8.00 -20.36 -1.27
C GLY A 601 -6.70 -19.56 -1.19
N GLY A 602 -6.24 -19.06 -2.34
CA GLY A 602 -4.89 -18.52 -2.54
C GLY A 602 -4.72 -16.99 -2.48
N ARG A 603 -5.75 -16.22 -2.13
CA ARG A 603 -5.72 -14.74 -2.04
C ARG A 603 -5.10 -14.11 -3.30
N PHE A 604 -5.71 -14.39 -4.44
CA PHE A 604 -5.19 -14.01 -5.74
C PHE A 604 -5.24 -12.49 -5.96
N ALA A 605 -4.07 -11.87 -6.24
CA ALA A 605 -3.97 -10.53 -6.85
C ALA A 605 -3.69 -10.61 -8.35
N ILE A 606 -2.87 -11.59 -8.77
CA ILE A 606 -2.64 -11.97 -10.16
C ILE A 606 -2.87 -13.49 -10.25
N ALA A 607 -3.69 -13.91 -11.21
CA ALA A 607 -4.08 -15.32 -11.35
C ALA A 607 -4.22 -15.73 -12.80
N THR A 608 -4.25 -17.04 -12.99
CA THR A 608 -4.58 -17.69 -14.27
C THR A 608 -5.87 -18.49 -14.13
N PRO A 609 -6.68 -18.62 -15.20
CA PRO A 609 -7.78 -19.58 -15.24
C PRO A 609 -7.41 -20.96 -14.70
N GLU A 610 -6.22 -21.48 -15.04
CA GLU A 610 -5.78 -22.79 -14.56
C GLU A 610 -5.53 -22.83 -13.05
N ALA A 611 -4.98 -21.75 -12.47
CA ALA A 611 -4.77 -21.65 -11.03
C ALA A 611 -6.09 -21.53 -10.27
N ILE A 612 -7.05 -20.78 -10.81
CA ILE A 612 -8.38 -20.63 -10.20
C ILE A 612 -9.16 -21.95 -10.30
N GLU A 613 -9.12 -22.64 -11.44
CA GLU A 613 -9.72 -23.97 -11.60
C GLU A 613 -9.13 -24.98 -10.60
N ALA A 614 -7.80 -25.02 -10.45
CA ALA A 614 -7.14 -25.88 -9.47
C ALA A 614 -7.53 -25.50 -8.03
N CYS A 615 -7.57 -24.21 -7.70
CA CYS A 615 -8.05 -23.73 -6.40
C CYS A 615 -9.51 -24.16 -6.16
N ALA A 616 -10.39 -24.02 -7.14
CA ALA A 616 -11.79 -24.46 -7.03
C ALA A 616 -11.91 -25.96 -6.78
N GLN A 617 -11.02 -26.77 -7.35
CA GLN A 617 -11.03 -28.22 -7.15
C GLN A 617 -10.65 -28.65 -5.73
N TYR A 618 -9.68 -27.97 -5.11
CA TYR A 618 -9.08 -28.41 -3.84
C TYR A 618 -9.44 -27.55 -2.62
N CYS A 619 -9.87 -26.31 -2.83
CA CYS A 619 -10.24 -25.38 -1.78
C CYS A 619 -11.77 -25.33 -1.61
N ASP A 620 -12.20 -25.03 -0.38
CA ASP A 620 -13.60 -24.85 -0.03
C ASP A 620 -14.13 -23.49 -0.50
N VAL A 621 -13.26 -22.48 -0.51
CA VAL A 621 -13.55 -21.09 -0.89
C VAL A 621 -12.46 -20.58 -1.84
N LEU A 622 -12.85 -19.81 -2.85
CA LEU A 622 -11.91 -19.02 -3.66
C LEU A 622 -11.65 -17.67 -2.99
N SER A 623 -10.40 -17.21 -2.91
CA SER A 623 -10.09 -15.90 -2.33
C SER A 623 -9.30 -15.00 -3.27
N PHE A 624 -9.67 -13.72 -3.28
CA PHE A 624 -9.10 -12.69 -4.15
C PHE A 624 -8.84 -11.39 -3.39
N ASN A 625 -7.73 -10.73 -3.72
CA ASN A 625 -7.40 -9.39 -3.25
C ASN A 625 -7.83 -8.40 -4.33
N PHE A 626 -8.86 -7.60 -4.04
CA PHE A 626 -9.48 -6.68 -5.00
C PHE A 626 -9.32 -5.24 -4.56
N TYR A 627 -8.28 -4.59 -5.08
CA TYR A 627 -8.05 -3.15 -4.93
C TYR A 627 -8.70 -2.36 -6.08
N VAL A 628 -10.02 -2.46 -6.17
CA VAL A 628 -10.87 -1.83 -7.19
C VAL A 628 -12.13 -1.23 -6.55
N ASN A 629 -12.80 -0.31 -7.24
CA ASN A 629 -14.00 0.36 -6.71
C ASN A 629 -15.21 -0.55 -6.51
N GLU A 630 -15.32 -1.62 -7.31
CA GLU A 630 -16.38 -2.63 -7.22
C GLU A 630 -15.73 -4.00 -7.47
N PRO A 631 -16.08 -5.06 -6.72
CA PRO A 631 -15.51 -6.39 -6.92
C PRO A 631 -15.55 -6.85 -8.39
N GLN A 632 -16.65 -6.53 -9.10
CA GLN A 632 -16.89 -6.90 -10.49
C GLN A 632 -15.88 -6.29 -11.48
N HIS A 633 -15.15 -5.24 -11.09
CA HIS A 633 -14.07 -4.67 -11.88
C HIS A 633 -12.75 -5.44 -11.72
N GLY A 634 -12.63 -6.30 -10.70
CA GLY A 634 -11.42 -7.07 -10.41
C GLY A 634 -11.33 -8.39 -11.19
N TYR A 635 -12.47 -8.95 -11.62
CA TYR A 635 -12.51 -10.20 -12.39
C TYR A 635 -13.84 -10.38 -13.14
N ASP A 636 -13.86 -11.23 -14.17
CA ASP A 636 -15.11 -11.66 -14.81
C ASP A 636 -15.89 -12.65 -13.91
N PHE A 637 -16.92 -12.14 -13.24
CA PHE A 637 -17.78 -12.95 -12.38
C PHE A 637 -18.63 -13.97 -13.14
N ALA A 638 -18.84 -13.84 -14.46
CA ALA A 638 -19.50 -14.91 -15.22
C ALA A 638 -18.66 -16.18 -15.23
N THR A 639 -17.34 -16.03 -15.45
CA THR A 639 -16.37 -17.13 -15.37
C THR A 639 -16.30 -17.71 -13.96
N LEU A 640 -16.28 -16.88 -12.91
CA LEU A 640 -16.21 -17.37 -11.52
C LEU A 640 -17.48 -18.11 -11.10
N ARG A 641 -18.67 -17.64 -11.49
CA ARG A 641 -19.93 -18.34 -11.21
C ARG A 641 -20.00 -19.71 -11.88
N ALA A 642 -19.37 -19.88 -13.04
CA ALA A 642 -19.32 -21.17 -13.74
C ALA A 642 -18.56 -22.26 -12.97
N LEU A 643 -17.68 -21.88 -12.04
CA LEU A 643 -16.96 -22.81 -11.15
C LEU A 643 -17.82 -23.32 -10.00
N ASP A 644 -18.99 -22.72 -9.77
CA ASP A 644 -19.91 -23.02 -8.67
C ASP A 644 -19.23 -23.15 -7.30
N LYS A 645 -18.46 -22.13 -6.93
CA LYS A 645 -17.74 -22.05 -5.65
C LYS A 645 -18.02 -20.73 -4.93
N PRO A 646 -18.03 -20.73 -3.59
CA PRO A 646 -18.08 -19.50 -2.81
C PRO A 646 -16.78 -18.71 -2.95
N LEU A 647 -16.88 -17.38 -2.89
CA LEU A 647 -15.78 -16.43 -3.03
C LEU A 647 -15.66 -15.54 -1.78
N LEU A 648 -14.44 -15.33 -1.32
CA LEU A 648 -14.11 -14.37 -0.29
C LEU A 648 -13.23 -13.27 -0.89
N VAL A 649 -13.67 -12.01 -0.82
CA VAL A 649 -12.75 -10.90 -1.09
C VAL A 649 -11.86 -10.76 0.14
N SER A 650 -10.63 -11.22 0.03
CA SER A 650 -9.70 -11.36 1.14
C SER A 650 -8.92 -10.10 1.48
N GLU A 651 -8.85 -9.13 0.56
CA GLU A 651 -8.36 -7.77 0.79
C GLU A 651 -9.07 -6.78 -0.12
N PHE A 652 -9.41 -5.62 0.42
CA PHE A 652 -9.70 -4.39 -0.31
C PHE A 652 -9.46 -3.22 0.64
N HIS A 653 -9.19 -2.03 0.09
CA HIS A 653 -9.18 -0.80 0.86
C HIS A 653 -9.42 0.44 0.01
N PHE A 654 -9.61 1.57 0.67
CA PHE A 654 -9.58 2.90 0.09
C PHE A 654 -8.80 3.80 1.03
N GLY A 655 -7.69 4.36 0.55
CA GLY A 655 -6.90 5.34 1.30
C GLY A 655 -6.95 6.74 0.71
N SER A 656 -6.32 7.70 1.37
CA SER A 656 -6.15 9.08 0.89
C SER A 656 -4.81 9.64 1.35
N ARG A 657 -4.49 10.90 1.02
CA ARG A 657 -3.18 11.53 1.36
C ARG A 657 -3.30 12.75 2.28
N ASP A 658 -4.49 13.01 2.83
CA ASP A 658 -4.83 14.22 3.57
C ASP A 658 -4.85 14.04 5.09
N ARG A 659 -4.27 12.95 5.62
CA ARG A 659 -4.20 12.64 7.06
C ARG A 659 -2.80 12.30 7.62
N GLY A 660 -1.76 12.51 6.83
CA GLY A 660 -0.37 12.47 7.33
C GLY A 660 0.51 11.43 6.66
N PRO A 661 0.14 10.12 6.60
CA PRO A 661 0.83 9.17 5.74
C PRO A 661 0.73 9.60 4.27
N PHE A 662 1.76 9.29 3.49
CA PHE A 662 1.96 9.93 2.19
C PHE A 662 1.42 9.12 1.00
N TRP A 663 1.14 7.83 1.22
CA TRP A 663 0.63 6.95 0.19
C TRP A 663 -0.88 6.72 0.37
N GLY A 664 -1.67 6.89 -0.70
CA GLY A 664 -3.11 6.60 -0.66
C GLY A 664 -3.46 5.11 -0.67
N GLY A 665 -2.47 4.22 -0.63
CA GLY A 665 -2.64 2.79 -0.82
C GLY A 665 -2.77 2.39 -2.30
N VAL A 666 -3.07 1.11 -2.56
CA VAL A 666 -3.30 0.58 -3.91
C VAL A 666 -4.55 1.17 -4.57
N ALA A 667 -5.66 1.27 -3.83
CA ALA A 667 -6.86 1.99 -4.24
C ALA A 667 -7.03 3.25 -3.39
N GLU A 668 -7.09 4.40 -4.05
CA GLU A 668 -7.03 5.74 -3.44
C GLU A 668 -8.27 6.56 -3.79
N THR A 669 -8.82 7.25 -2.80
CA THR A 669 -9.81 8.33 -2.94
C THR A 669 -9.12 9.68 -2.77
N TYR A 670 -9.76 10.77 -3.21
CA TYR A 670 -9.11 12.08 -3.20
C TYR A 670 -8.85 12.60 -1.78
N LYS A 671 -9.76 12.29 -0.84
CA LYS A 671 -9.72 12.76 0.56
C LYS A 671 -10.37 11.76 1.51
N GLU A 672 -10.10 11.91 2.80
CA GLU A 672 -10.58 11.04 3.88
C GLU A 672 -12.10 10.87 3.85
N GLU A 673 -12.87 11.93 3.58
CA GLU A 673 -14.33 11.89 3.64
C GLU A 673 -14.96 11.00 2.55
N GLU A 674 -14.19 10.61 1.53
CA GLU A 674 -14.64 9.77 0.41
C GLU A 674 -14.40 8.28 0.67
N ARG A 675 -13.55 7.91 1.64
CA ARG A 675 -13.26 6.51 1.97
C ARG A 675 -14.50 5.76 2.45
N GLY A 676 -15.33 6.41 3.27
CA GLY A 676 -16.58 5.83 3.80
C GLY A 676 -17.59 5.49 2.70
N PRO A 677 -17.94 6.45 1.82
CA PRO A 677 -18.75 6.18 0.63
C PRO A 677 -18.17 5.08 -0.27
N ALA A 678 -16.86 5.05 -0.50
CA ALA A 678 -16.21 4.02 -1.31
C ALA A 678 -16.35 2.61 -0.68
N TYR A 679 -16.10 2.47 0.62
CA TYR A 679 -16.34 1.22 1.36
C TYR A 679 -17.80 0.76 1.24
N ALA A 680 -18.75 1.68 1.45
CA ALA A 680 -20.17 1.36 1.38
C ALA A 680 -20.61 0.91 -0.02
N ASN A 681 -20.07 1.54 -1.08
CA ASN A 681 -20.30 1.13 -2.46
C ASN A 681 -19.74 -0.27 -2.72
N PHE A 682 -18.49 -0.51 -2.35
CA PHE A 682 -17.84 -1.80 -2.54
C PHE A 682 -18.61 -2.93 -1.84
N LEU A 683 -18.99 -2.74 -0.58
CA LEU A 683 -19.79 -3.72 0.17
C LEU A 683 -21.15 -3.95 -0.47
N ALA A 684 -21.87 -2.90 -0.89
CA ALA A 684 -23.16 -3.04 -1.55
C ALA A 684 -23.04 -3.90 -2.83
N LYS A 685 -22.01 -3.65 -3.65
CA LYS A 685 -21.71 -4.42 -4.86
C LYS A 685 -21.27 -5.85 -4.58
N ALA A 686 -20.56 -6.08 -3.47
CA ALA A 686 -20.23 -7.43 -3.04
C ALA A 686 -21.48 -8.23 -2.64
N LEU A 687 -22.43 -7.60 -1.93
CA LEU A 687 -23.67 -8.25 -1.49
C LEU A 687 -24.62 -8.60 -2.65
N GLU A 688 -24.58 -7.83 -3.76
CA GLU A 688 -25.34 -8.13 -4.98
C GLU A 688 -24.90 -9.46 -5.64
N GLU A 689 -23.64 -9.87 -5.47
CA GLU A 689 -23.10 -11.08 -6.09
C GLU A 689 -23.42 -12.34 -5.26
N PRO A 690 -24.10 -13.36 -5.82
CA PRO A 690 -24.47 -14.59 -5.12
C PRO A 690 -23.30 -15.49 -4.71
N SER A 691 -22.14 -15.40 -5.37
CA SER A 691 -20.97 -16.20 -5.00
C SER A 691 -20.16 -15.61 -3.84
N ILE A 692 -20.22 -14.30 -3.59
CA ILE A 692 -19.43 -13.66 -2.54
C ILE A 692 -20.03 -13.97 -1.17
N VAL A 693 -19.21 -14.49 -0.26
CA VAL A 693 -19.59 -14.87 1.10
C VAL A 693 -18.90 -14.03 2.19
N GLY A 694 -18.09 -13.05 1.79
CA GLY A 694 -17.42 -12.14 2.71
C GLY A 694 -16.53 -11.13 2.01
N VAL A 695 -16.18 -10.07 2.75
CA VAL A 695 -15.18 -9.07 2.35
C VAL A 695 -14.31 -8.71 3.56
N HIS A 696 -13.00 -8.68 3.37
CA HIS A 696 -12.03 -8.36 4.42
C HIS A 696 -11.28 -7.07 4.09
N TRP A 697 -11.39 -6.08 4.98
CA TRP A 697 -10.69 -4.80 4.87
C TRP A 697 -9.19 -4.97 5.16
N PHE A 698 -8.33 -4.38 4.34
CA PHE A 698 -6.89 -4.25 4.63
C PHE A 698 -6.57 -2.79 4.95
N GLN A 699 -6.41 -2.37 6.20
CA GLN A 699 -6.18 -3.14 7.42
C GLN A 699 -6.61 -2.33 8.67
N TYR A 700 -6.34 -2.84 9.86
CA TYR A 700 -6.68 -2.16 11.12
C TYR A 700 -5.96 -0.81 11.29
N LEU A 701 -4.63 -0.79 11.17
CA LEU A 701 -3.80 0.38 11.44
C LEU A 701 -3.34 1.11 10.18
N ASP A 702 -3.28 2.44 10.27
CA ASP A 702 -2.45 3.22 9.37
C ASP A 702 -0.98 2.80 9.48
N GLN A 703 -0.29 2.87 8.35
CA GLN A 703 1.14 2.61 8.30
C GLN A 703 1.93 3.84 8.78
N PRO A 704 3.14 3.66 9.32
CA PRO A 704 3.94 4.77 9.81
C PRO A 704 4.35 5.68 8.65
N VAL A 705 4.36 6.99 8.90
CA VAL A 705 4.71 8.03 7.92
C VAL A 705 6.05 7.76 7.22
N SER A 706 7.02 7.19 7.95
CA SER A 706 8.36 6.88 7.46
C SER A 706 8.55 5.45 6.94
N GLY A 707 7.47 4.73 6.67
CA GLY A 707 7.50 3.39 6.06
C GLY A 707 7.56 2.25 7.06
N ARG A 708 6.69 1.24 6.87
CA ARG A 708 6.69 0.02 7.67
C ARG A 708 7.96 -0.81 7.42
N LEU A 709 8.31 -1.66 8.39
CA LEU A 709 9.56 -2.45 8.34
C LEU A 709 9.71 -3.34 7.09
N LEU A 710 8.61 -3.86 6.54
CA LEU A 710 8.66 -4.87 5.49
C LEU A 710 9.20 -4.34 4.14
N ASP A 711 8.69 -3.20 3.71
CA ASP A 711 8.84 -2.72 2.32
C ASP A 711 8.73 -1.18 2.19
N GLY A 712 8.70 -0.48 3.33
CA GLY A 712 8.59 0.98 3.38
C GLY A 712 7.21 1.53 3.06
N GLU A 713 6.15 0.71 2.97
CA GLU A 713 4.79 1.25 2.79
C GLU A 713 4.39 2.19 3.95
N ASN A 714 3.87 3.35 3.58
CA ASN A 714 3.52 4.46 4.49
C ASN A 714 2.17 5.07 4.12
N GLY A 715 1.16 4.22 3.98
CA GLY A 715 -0.17 4.62 3.55
C GLY A 715 -1.20 4.87 4.64
N HIS A 716 -2.17 5.70 4.27
CA HIS A 716 -3.32 6.06 5.09
C HIS A 716 -4.56 5.33 4.58
N PHE A 717 -4.84 4.19 5.18
CA PHE A 717 -5.97 3.31 4.85
C PHE A 717 -6.36 2.41 6.03
N GLY A 718 -5.89 2.71 7.23
CA GLY A 718 -6.30 2.06 8.47
C GLY A 718 -7.72 2.43 8.88
N LEU A 719 -8.34 1.62 9.74
CA LEU A 719 -9.52 2.02 10.51
C LEU A 719 -9.13 2.98 11.65
N VAL A 720 -7.90 2.83 12.17
CA VAL A 720 -7.33 3.65 13.24
C VAL A 720 -5.98 4.24 12.83
N ALA A 721 -5.72 5.46 13.30
CA ALA A 721 -4.46 6.16 13.12
C ALA A 721 -3.34 5.54 13.98
N ILE A 722 -2.08 5.94 13.72
CA ILE A 722 -0.91 5.60 14.55
C ILE A 722 -1.07 6.04 16.03
N THR A 723 -1.98 6.96 16.30
CA THR A 723 -2.33 7.47 17.64
C THR A 723 -3.43 6.67 18.33
N ASP A 724 -3.80 5.50 17.81
CA ASP A 724 -4.93 4.68 18.26
C ASP A 724 -6.29 5.39 18.24
N ARG A 725 -6.42 6.39 17.37
CA ARG A 725 -7.69 7.09 17.15
C ARG A 725 -8.44 6.48 15.99
N PRO A 726 -9.72 6.13 16.13
CA PRO A 726 -10.53 5.79 14.97
C PRO A 726 -10.70 7.01 14.06
N TRP A 727 -10.68 6.77 12.77
CA TRP A 727 -11.07 7.77 11.78
C TRP A 727 -12.59 7.91 11.79
N GLN A 728 -13.11 8.80 12.65
CA GLN A 728 -14.50 8.78 13.10
C GLN A 728 -15.53 8.76 11.95
N GLY A 729 -15.39 9.68 10.99
CA GLY A 729 -16.32 9.76 9.86
C GLY A 729 -16.29 8.49 8.99
N PHE A 730 -15.09 7.92 8.79
CA PHE A 730 -14.93 6.67 8.06
C PHE A 730 -15.54 5.48 8.82
N VAL A 731 -15.24 5.32 10.10
CA VAL A 731 -15.73 4.22 10.94
C VAL A 731 -17.26 4.27 11.09
N GLU A 732 -17.86 5.45 11.21
CA GLU A 732 -19.32 5.60 11.22
C GLU A 732 -19.97 5.12 9.90
N ALA A 733 -19.35 5.45 8.76
CA ALA A 733 -19.81 5.00 7.45
C ALA A 733 -19.66 3.49 7.28
N VAL A 734 -18.53 2.92 7.71
CA VAL A 734 -18.28 1.46 7.75
C VAL A 734 -19.34 0.76 8.58
N ARG A 735 -19.58 1.24 9.81
CA ARG A 735 -20.61 0.70 10.71
C ARG A 735 -21.98 0.71 10.05
N LYS A 736 -22.38 1.84 9.49
CA LYS A 736 -23.68 1.98 8.83
C LYS A 736 -23.84 1.03 7.64
N ALA A 737 -22.76 0.78 6.89
CA ALA A 737 -22.78 -0.16 5.78
C ALA A 737 -22.87 -1.62 6.28
N ASN A 738 -22.05 -1.99 7.28
CA ASN A 738 -22.03 -3.32 7.87
C ASN A 738 -23.38 -3.72 8.49
N LEU A 739 -24.03 -2.81 9.23
CA LEU A 739 -25.34 -3.07 9.85
C LEU A 739 -26.48 -3.25 8.84
N LYS A 740 -26.30 -2.84 7.59
CA LYS A 740 -27.27 -3.07 6.51
C LYS A 740 -27.10 -4.42 5.81
N ALA A 741 -25.92 -5.05 5.93
CA ALA A 741 -25.62 -6.30 5.24
C ALA A 741 -26.63 -7.44 5.54
N PRO A 742 -27.08 -7.67 6.79
CA PRO A 742 -28.07 -8.70 7.08
C PRO A 742 -29.37 -8.49 6.30
N ALA A 743 -29.87 -7.24 6.24
CA ALA A 743 -31.11 -6.92 5.56
C ALA A 743 -31.03 -7.06 4.02
N ALA A 744 -29.81 -7.03 3.46
CA ALA A 744 -29.57 -7.24 2.03
C ALA A 744 -29.48 -8.73 1.67
N LEU A 745 -28.95 -9.57 2.57
CA LEU A 745 -28.69 -10.98 2.31
C LEU A 745 -29.77 -11.93 2.81
N LEU A 746 -30.45 -11.57 3.89
CA LEU A 746 -31.48 -12.41 4.49
C LEU A 746 -32.82 -12.16 3.77
N PRO A 747 -33.59 -13.21 3.44
CA PRO A 747 -34.90 -13.05 2.84
C PRO A 747 -35.77 -12.20 3.77
N LYS A 748 -36.51 -11.23 3.21
CA LYS A 748 -37.50 -10.47 3.98
C LYS A 748 -38.48 -11.48 4.59
N THR A 749 -38.53 -11.56 5.91
CA THR A 749 -39.53 -12.38 6.59
C THR A 749 -40.90 -11.97 6.07
N ALA A 750 -41.65 -12.92 5.51
CA ALA A 750 -43.05 -12.69 5.23
C ALA A 750 -43.72 -12.31 6.57
N PRO A 751 -44.56 -11.26 6.62
CA PRO A 751 -45.27 -10.93 7.85
C PRO A 751 -46.02 -12.18 8.32
N ALA A 752 -45.85 -12.52 9.59
CA ALA A 752 -46.53 -13.65 10.20
C ALA A 752 -48.01 -13.56 9.85
N LYS A 753 -48.55 -14.59 9.19
CA LYS A 753 -50.00 -14.71 8.98
C LYS A 753 -50.63 -14.68 10.36
N VAL A 754 -51.31 -13.59 10.68
CA VAL A 754 -52.19 -13.52 11.85
C VAL A 754 -53.29 -14.54 11.59
N GLU A 755 -53.17 -15.70 12.24
CA GLU A 755 -54.29 -16.62 12.33
C GLU A 755 -55.41 -15.89 13.07
N THR A 756 -56.44 -15.54 12.31
CA THR A 756 -57.70 -15.03 12.85
C THR A 756 -58.34 -16.19 13.61
N PRO A 757 -58.74 -16.03 14.88
CA PRO A 757 -59.44 -17.09 15.59
C PRO A 757 -60.73 -17.42 14.84
N ALA A 758 -60.91 -18.70 14.50
CA ALA A 758 -62.16 -19.18 13.97
C ALA A 758 -63.22 -19.15 15.09
N ASN A 759 -64.20 -18.25 14.97
CA ASN A 759 -65.47 -18.37 15.71
C ASN A 759 -66.34 -19.44 15.06
N PRO A 760 -67.03 -20.24 15.88
CA PRO A 760 -68.47 -20.09 15.99
C PRO A 760 -68.93 -19.61 17.36
#